data_AF-A0A9D4K318-F1
#
_entry.id   AF-A0A9D4K318-F1
#
_cell.length_a   1.000
_cell.length_b   1.000
_cell.length_c   1.000
_cell.angle_alpha   90.00
_cell.angle_beta   90.00
_cell.angle_gamma   90.00
#
_symmetry.space_group_name_H-M   'P 1'
#
loop_
_entity.id
_entity.type
_entity.pdbx_description
1 polymer ?
#
loop_
_entity_poly.entity_id
_entity_poly.type
_entity_poly.pdbx_seq_one_letter_code
_entity_poly.pdbx_strand_id
1 'polypeptide(L)'
;MSIAIAQAKHIFGLKSGVSGNICYHDEQTIVYPSGANCILYNIDQKVQKFIPGTDKSEGMTALAVSPNRRYVAIAEKLEKPTITIYDLHSLRKKKMLSSPEVQAAEYVSLAFSPDSKYLVAQGAKPDYTLLYWTWEKSKVMASIRLAGPPIYQVSFNPQDNTQLCVVGNGIFKNFRYSEGNLKVFNIQKVEPQNYLCHAWVSEERVIVGTDTGKLMLFEAGEMKHEFNLGAMEKEKKSDDEVSTGPPQITAIVAYSKGFACACGLGLVHLFEKTDDKDFFKKGREIRIPEGAKSGEMMKAQQQMITSLTVSPSEETLVASTDLSQLYYITLSSADIGKGDQAQFEVLAQAFHYGQILGLDVCARKPLIATCSMDKSVRIWNYETCNLELYHEFGEEAYSIALHPSGLYILVGFSDKLRLSNLLIDEIRTFKEFTIRGCRECAFSNGGHLFAAVHGNVIQIYSTITFENVANLKGHNGKVKSLVWSSDDSKIVSCGLDGAVYEWESYTGKRVGESVLKSCHYTGVAVTHDGKTTFAVGSDKTLKEISDSQILREVDAGETTLSSVALSHSGRMLFGGTAKGTLWSLKFPLTIPGEWQELQGHGSQITKMKITYDDQYLVTVSEDASVILWKIQDKEGRGTKRDKEVGWAEEILITKGDLEDKNSTMAELKTRVEEMGVENGYQLRLKDMNYNEKIKELTEKFIQEMESLKTKNQVLKTDKDKEEAKHEEEMAELMEKHSKEMTDLESANNQKLMLEYEKFQEQQAKMMKMQEDYDRQIAEMEESKARALTDLTEYYETKQQEMTTKLEQANDETRQQTREYDETKKQIEEDSDREILDIKNKYERRLRDEKEANMRLKGENGIMLKKFTSLQHEIKKHQDDIKKYQAEKLKLENIMHNLQKEVASLQKEMEERDETIKDKEKRIYDLKKKNQELEKFKFVLDYKIKELKKQIEPRESDIKSMKEQIQEMESELDRFDKLNTQLELNITELRQKLKATDKEMHQERQRVRDKEAVVKRFKTDLHNCVGYIQDPKMLKESIKALYTKHVQEDITESASVDADIQKEYSRQREHLERSVASLRKKLAKDSEIHRADNVRIMQENVSLIKEINDLRRELKIARTQIHDLEAAIKQNMKKEKGGEYPDIYAVMLKAPNAMIENEMDEKNKIIDMQKLEIRKLRHELETGSRPSSSSRLPPMQPVESSA
;
A
#
# COMPACT_ATOMS: atom_id res chain seq x y z
N MET A 1 -8.08 3.75 31.68
CA MET A 1 -8.95 4.73 31.00
C MET A 1 -8.25 6.08 30.91
N SER A 2 -7.86 6.40 29.70
CA SER A 2 -6.81 7.36 29.36
C SER A 2 -7.29 8.29 28.26
N ILE A 3 -6.74 9.51 28.24
CA ILE A 3 -6.83 10.36 27.04
C ILE A 3 -6.11 9.61 25.90
N ALA A 4 -6.79 9.47 24.77
CA ALA A 4 -6.21 8.88 23.57
C ALA A 4 -5.07 9.78 23.06
N ILE A 5 -3.97 9.19 22.62
CA ILE A 5 -2.85 9.94 22.05
C ILE A 5 -3.07 10.00 20.55
N ALA A 6 -3.19 11.20 20.00
CA ALA A 6 -3.13 11.43 18.56
C ALA A 6 -1.72 11.96 18.20
N GLN A 7 -1.03 11.27 17.31
CA GLN A 7 0.30 11.67 16.83
C GLN A 7 0.25 11.88 15.32
N ALA A 8 0.73 13.02 14.82
CA ALA A 8 0.81 13.27 13.38
C ALA A 8 1.66 12.20 12.69
N LYS A 9 1.08 11.51 11.71
CA LYS A 9 1.74 10.50 10.86
C LYS A 9 2.20 11.11 9.54
N HIS A 10 1.32 11.89 8.90
CA HIS A 10 1.59 12.53 7.61
C HIS A 10 0.79 13.83 7.50
N ILE A 11 1.38 14.83 6.85
CA ILE A 11 0.75 16.12 6.58
C ILE A 11 0.85 16.38 5.07
N PHE A 12 -0.31 16.57 4.44
CA PHE A 12 -0.42 17.03 3.07
C PHE A 12 -0.64 18.54 3.07
N GLY A 13 0.23 19.28 2.39
CA GLY A 13 0.11 20.74 2.28
C GLY A 13 1.45 21.45 2.38
N LEU A 14 1.51 22.65 1.82
CA LEU A 14 2.62 23.59 1.90
C LEU A 14 2.05 24.97 2.21
N LYS A 15 2.69 25.72 3.13
CA LYS A 15 2.32 27.11 3.40
C LYS A 15 3.12 28.04 2.49
N SER A 16 2.52 28.49 1.38
CA SER A 16 3.21 29.32 0.36
C SER A 16 3.64 30.71 0.85
N GLY A 17 2.91 31.30 1.82
CA GLY A 17 3.17 32.66 2.34
C GLY A 17 4.34 32.80 3.32
N VAL A 18 5.22 31.80 3.45
CA VAL A 18 6.38 31.84 4.38
C VAL A 18 7.63 32.29 3.63
N SER A 19 8.35 33.28 4.14
CA SER A 19 9.63 33.70 3.57
C SER A 19 10.69 32.60 3.79
N GLY A 20 11.40 32.21 2.73
CA GLY A 20 12.34 31.09 2.80
C GLY A 20 11.64 29.75 3.07
N ASN A 21 10.41 29.57 2.57
CA ASN A 21 9.57 28.37 2.78
C ASN A 21 10.22 27.03 2.43
N ILE A 22 11.34 26.98 1.71
CA ILE A 22 12.00 25.74 1.34
C ILE A 22 13.51 25.85 1.50
N CYS A 23 14.08 24.86 2.20
CA CYS A 23 15.51 24.79 2.49
C CYS A 23 15.98 23.33 2.53
N TYR A 24 17.23 23.07 2.18
CA TYR A 24 17.86 21.77 2.42
C TYR A 24 18.43 21.63 3.84
N HIS A 25 18.18 20.49 4.46
CA HIS A 25 18.88 20.03 5.68
C HIS A 25 20.10 19.17 5.33
N ASP A 26 19.90 18.13 4.52
CA ASP A 26 20.95 17.29 3.95
C ASP A 26 20.68 17.10 2.44
N GLU A 27 21.47 16.30 1.72
CA GLU A 27 21.28 16.10 0.27
C GLU A 27 19.89 15.55 -0.10
N GLN A 28 19.26 14.79 0.80
CA GLN A 28 18.04 14.04 0.53
C GLN A 28 16.82 14.60 1.27
N THR A 29 17.02 15.50 2.23
CA THR A 29 16.00 15.97 3.17
C THR A 29 15.78 17.47 3.01
N ILE A 30 14.57 17.82 2.58
CA ILE A 30 14.11 19.20 2.49
C ILE A 30 13.29 19.58 3.72
N VAL A 31 13.28 20.86 4.03
CA VAL A 31 12.57 21.47 5.15
C VAL A 31 11.58 22.49 4.60
N TYR A 32 10.29 22.32 4.90
CA TYR A 32 9.24 23.25 4.48
C TYR A 32 8.11 23.37 5.53
N PRO A 33 7.42 24.52 5.62
CA PRO A 33 6.33 24.74 6.55
C PRO A 33 5.00 24.23 6.00
N SER A 34 4.17 23.63 6.86
CA SER A 34 2.81 23.20 6.55
C SER A 34 1.92 23.35 7.77
N GLY A 35 0.81 24.07 7.65
CA GLY A 35 -0.02 24.46 8.79
C GLY A 35 0.78 25.23 9.85
N ALA A 36 0.78 24.71 11.09
CA ALA A 36 1.62 25.21 12.18
C ALA A 36 2.88 24.35 12.41
N ASN A 37 3.18 23.40 11.52
CA ASN A 37 4.30 22.48 11.64
C ASN A 37 5.37 22.77 10.59
N CYS A 38 6.61 22.44 10.91
CA CYS A 38 7.71 22.41 9.96
C CYS A 38 8.06 20.96 9.65
N ILE A 39 8.01 20.60 8.36
CA ILE A 39 8.18 19.24 7.86
C ILE A 39 9.61 19.07 7.38
N LEU A 40 10.27 18.02 7.85
CA LEU A 40 11.49 17.48 7.25
C LEU A 40 11.07 16.29 6.38
N TYR A 41 11.15 16.45 5.07
CA TYR A 41 10.75 15.45 4.10
C TYR A 41 11.97 14.85 3.41
N ASN A 42 12.16 13.54 3.55
CA ASN A 42 13.19 12.82 2.83
C ASN A 42 12.65 12.42 1.44
N ILE A 43 13.30 12.90 0.38
CA ILE A 43 12.88 12.75 -1.02
C ILE A 43 12.90 11.27 -1.43
N ASP A 44 13.93 10.52 -1.04
CA ASP A 44 14.12 9.12 -1.45
C ASP A 44 13.18 8.16 -0.70
N GLN A 45 13.08 8.33 0.62
CA GLN A 45 12.27 7.46 1.47
C GLN A 45 10.79 7.85 1.49
N LYS A 46 10.45 9.07 1.04
CA LYS A 46 9.10 9.67 1.14
C LYS A 46 8.55 9.70 2.58
N VAL A 47 9.43 9.85 3.56
CA VAL A 47 9.08 9.90 4.99
C VAL A 47 9.16 11.33 5.50
N GLN A 48 8.18 11.71 6.34
CA GLN A 48 8.12 13.00 7.01
C GLN A 48 8.52 12.90 8.49
N LYS A 49 9.24 13.90 8.98
CA LYS A 49 9.39 14.19 10.41
C LYS A 49 8.86 15.59 10.68
N PHE A 50 8.36 15.81 11.90
CA PHE A 50 7.65 17.04 12.25
C PHE A 50 8.36 17.79 13.36
N ILE A 51 8.49 19.11 13.19
CA ILE A 51 8.81 20.06 14.24
C ILE A 51 7.52 20.84 14.53
N PRO A 52 6.89 20.66 15.70
CA PRO A 52 5.68 21.39 16.03
C PRO A 52 5.96 22.88 16.24
N GLY A 53 5.02 23.71 15.82
CA GLY A 53 5.00 25.14 16.15
C GLY A 53 4.82 25.39 17.65
N THR A 54 5.08 26.63 18.06
CA THR A 54 4.84 27.05 19.45
C THR A 54 3.34 27.13 19.73
N ASP A 55 2.94 26.74 20.94
CA ASP A 55 1.55 26.83 21.41
C ASP A 55 0.99 28.26 21.21
N LYS A 56 -0.24 28.36 20.71
CA LYS A 56 -0.97 29.61 20.42
C LYS A 56 -0.45 30.46 19.24
N SER A 57 0.48 29.92 18.44
CA SER A 57 0.93 30.56 17.20
C SER A 57 -0.20 30.65 16.17
N GLU A 58 -0.32 31.80 15.49
CA GLU A 58 -1.18 31.98 14.30
C GLU A 58 -0.50 31.44 13.01
N GLY A 59 0.69 30.84 13.16
CA GLY A 59 1.42 30.16 12.12
C GLY A 59 2.78 30.80 11.80
N MET A 60 3.57 30.06 11.01
CA MET A 60 4.92 30.46 10.62
C MET A 60 4.91 31.58 9.57
N THR A 61 5.87 32.49 9.65
CA THR A 61 6.01 33.63 8.73
C THR A 61 7.35 33.67 7.98
N ALA A 62 8.42 33.19 8.61
CA ALA A 62 9.72 33.06 7.96
C ALA A 62 10.48 31.83 8.48
N LEU A 63 11.33 31.25 7.63
CA LEU A 63 12.15 30.08 7.94
C LEU A 63 13.57 30.29 7.40
N ALA A 64 14.57 29.88 8.17
CA ALA A 64 15.96 29.89 7.75
C ALA A 64 16.73 28.71 8.36
N VAL A 65 17.52 28.02 7.55
CA VAL A 65 18.43 26.96 8.01
C VAL A 65 19.85 27.53 8.14
N SER A 66 20.54 27.16 9.22
CA SER A 66 21.93 27.58 9.44
C SER A 66 22.86 27.00 8.37
N PRO A 67 23.93 27.70 7.94
CA PRO A 67 24.88 27.19 6.95
C PRO A 67 25.54 25.86 7.31
N ASN A 68 25.76 25.58 8.60
CA ASN A 68 26.25 24.28 9.08
C ASN A 68 25.18 23.16 9.08
N ARG A 69 23.96 23.48 8.62
CA ARG A 69 22.78 22.61 8.51
C ARG A 69 22.32 21.94 9.81
N ARG A 70 22.79 22.42 10.96
CA ARG A 70 22.45 21.85 12.27
C ARG A 70 21.19 22.48 12.88
N TYR A 71 20.94 23.75 12.59
CA TYR A 71 19.88 24.53 13.22
C TYR A 71 18.89 25.06 12.19
N VAL A 72 17.63 25.18 12.60
CA VAL A 72 16.59 25.90 11.86
C VAL A 72 15.99 26.96 12.76
N ALA A 73 15.87 28.18 12.24
CA ALA A 73 15.15 29.28 12.88
C ALA A 73 13.79 29.41 12.23
N ILE A 74 12.75 29.41 13.06
CA ILE A 74 11.35 29.53 12.64
C ILE A 74 10.80 30.79 13.30
N ALA A 75 10.31 31.73 12.50
CA ALA A 75 9.55 32.88 12.99
C ALA A 75 8.06 32.55 12.99
N GLU A 76 7.41 32.89 14.10
CA GLU A 76 6.00 32.61 14.33
C GLU A 76 5.25 33.89 14.71
N LYS A 77 4.02 34.00 14.21
CA LYS A 77 3.12 35.12 14.50
C LYS A 77 2.36 34.85 15.80
N LEU A 78 2.57 35.73 16.77
CA LEU A 78 2.03 35.68 18.13
C LEU A 78 1.74 37.13 18.55
N GLU A 79 1.09 37.35 19.72
CA GLU A 79 0.93 38.70 20.28
C GLU A 79 2.26 39.46 20.36
N LYS A 80 3.35 38.73 20.67
CA LYS A 80 4.72 39.18 20.49
C LYS A 80 5.41 38.23 19.54
N PRO A 81 5.97 38.70 18.42
CA PRO A 81 6.60 37.81 17.46
C PRO A 81 7.78 37.09 18.12
N THR A 82 7.87 35.78 17.89
CA THR A 82 8.96 34.98 18.45
C THR A 82 9.70 34.23 17.35
N ILE A 83 11.00 34.06 17.55
CA ILE A 83 11.83 33.20 16.71
C ILE A 83 12.27 32.02 17.57
N THR A 84 11.91 30.82 17.14
CA THR A 84 12.31 29.58 17.81
C THR A 84 13.38 28.88 17.01
N ILE A 85 14.49 28.53 17.67
CA ILE A 85 15.61 27.81 17.07
C ILE A 85 15.54 26.35 17.50
N TYR A 86 15.49 25.46 16.52
CA TYR A 86 15.48 24.02 16.68
C TYR A 86 16.79 23.40 16.19
N ASP A 87 17.19 22.31 16.83
CA ASP A 87 18.29 21.45 16.37
C ASP A 87 17.70 20.37 15.46
N LEU A 88 18.08 20.37 14.17
CA LEU A 88 17.52 19.49 13.15
C LEU A 88 17.85 18.01 13.37
N HIS A 89 18.93 17.70 14.10
CA HIS A 89 19.31 16.31 14.37
C HIS A 89 18.49 15.71 15.51
N SER A 90 18.26 16.49 16.58
CA SER A 90 17.50 16.04 17.75
C SER A 90 16.01 16.38 17.69
N LEU A 91 15.60 17.27 16.76
CA LEU A 91 14.27 17.87 16.66
C LEU A 91 13.81 18.57 17.95
N ARG A 92 14.75 18.99 18.80
CA ARG A 92 14.47 19.67 20.07
C ARG A 92 14.67 21.17 19.95
N LYS A 93 13.80 21.91 20.64
CA LYS A 93 13.92 23.36 20.83
C LYS A 93 15.20 23.68 21.59
N LYS A 94 16.05 24.54 21.02
CA LYS A 94 17.30 25.04 21.63
C LYS A 94 17.08 26.37 22.33
N LYS A 95 16.47 27.33 21.62
CA LYS A 95 16.28 28.69 22.13
C LYS A 95 15.03 29.33 21.55
N MET A 96 14.49 30.30 22.29
CA MET A 96 13.40 31.16 21.86
C MET A 96 13.86 32.60 22.02
N LEU A 97 13.69 33.39 20.97
CA LEU A 97 14.11 34.78 20.87
C LEU A 97 12.88 35.67 20.72
N SER A 98 12.83 36.75 21.49
CA SER A 98 11.79 37.78 21.41
C SER A 98 12.41 39.10 21.86
N SER A 99 12.19 40.19 21.10
CA SER A 99 12.67 41.52 21.49
C SER A 99 11.49 42.46 21.76
N PRO A 100 11.50 43.22 22.87
CA PRO A 100 10.49 44.25 23.14
C PRO A 100 10.61 45.46 22.20
N GLU A 101 11.72 45.59 21.46
CA GLU A 101 11.96 46.71 20.55
C GLU A 101 11.14 46.62 19.26
N VAL A 102 10.61 45.44 18.95
CA VAL A 102 9.78 45.18 17.77
C VAL A 102 8.32 45.42 18.13
N GLN A 103 7.72 46.44 17.52
CA GLN A 103 6.29 46.73 17.64
C GLN A 103 5.44 45.90 16.67
N ALA A 104 6.07 45.28 15.67
CA ALA A 104 5.41 44.46 14.67
C ALA A 104 4.93 43.12 15.25
N ALA A 105 3.87 42.56 14.68
CA ALA A 105 3.32 41.26 15.08
C ALA A 105 4.05 40.04 14.46
N GLU A 106 4.93 40.26 13.48
CA GLU A 106 5.61 39.19 12.76
C GLU A 106 7.01 39.59 12.24
N TYR A 107 7.81 38.58 11.93
CA TYR A 107 9.09 38.72 11.22
C TYR A 107 8.92 38.32 9.75
N VAL A 108 9.41 39.16 8.85
CA VAL A 108 9.29 39.00 7.40
C VAL A 108 10.39 38.11 6.82
N SER A 109 11.61 38.23 7.34
CA SER A 109 12.76 37.50 6.80
C SER A 109 13.78 37.19 7.90
N LEU A 110 14.43 36.04 7.79
CA LEU A 110 15.44 35.53 8.70
C LEU A 110 16.67 35.09 7.90
N ALA A 111 17.86 35.32 8.45
CA ALA A 111 19.09 34.78 7.89
C ALA A 111 20.09 34.46 9.00
N PHE A 112 20.81 33.35 8.87
CA PHE A 112 21.95 33.01 9.73
C PHE A 112 23.25 33.57 9.15
N SER A 113 24.21 33.87 10.01
CA SER A 113 25.58 34.16 9.58
C SER A 113 26.27 32.91 9.02
N PRO A 114 27.28 33.07 8.13
CA PRO A 114 28.13 31.99 7.63
C PRO A 114 28.67 31.06 8.72
N ASP A 115 29.11 31.62 9.86
CA ASP A 115 29.61 30.85 11.00
C ASP A 115 28.51 30.24 11.89
N SER A 116 27.23 30.48 11.55
CA SER A 116 26.03 30.06 12.28
C SER A 116 25.91 30.59 13.71
N LYS A 117 26.69 31.60 14.14
CA LYS A 117 26.66 32.17 15.51
C LYS A 117 25.70 33.34 15.66
N TYR A 118 25.44 34.05 14.58
CA TYR A 118 24.58 35.22 14.56
C TYR A 118 23.32 34.95 13.74
N LEU A 119 22.25 35.65 14.12
CA LEU A 119 20.98 35.60 13.43
C LEU A 119 20.52 37.02 13.19
N VAL A 120 20.07 37.30 11.97
CA VAL A 120 19.42 38.56 11.64
C VAL A 120 17.95 38.31 11.38
N ALA A 121 17.12 39.18 11.94
CA ALA A 121 15.69 39.12 11.80
C ALA A 121 15.14 40.48 11.41
N GLN A 122 14.28 40.48 10.39
CA GLN A 122 13.61 41.67 9.90
C GLN A 122 12.16 41.66 10.38
N GLY A 123 11.77 42.66 11.20
CA GLY A 123 10.38 42.86 11.61
C GLY A 123 9.51 43.43 10.48
N ALA A 124 8.20 43.21 10.58
CA ALA A 124 7.21 43.75 9.65
C ALA A 124 6.80 45.21 9.98
N LYS A 125 5.69 45.67 9.38
CA LYS A 125 5.03 46.95 9.69
C LYS A 125 4.66 47.02 11.18
N PRO A 126 4.68 48.21 11.82
CA PRO A 126 4.90 49.53 11.23
C PRO A 126 6.37 49.98 11.11
N ASP A 127 7.27 49.41 11.91
CA ASP A 127 8.60 50.02 12.14
C ASP A 127 9.74 49.39 11.31
N TYR A 128 9.50 48.24 10.67
CA TYR A 128 10.49 47.44 9.93
C TYR A 128 11.85 47.37 10.64
N THR A 129 11.82 46.99 11.92
CA THR A 129 13.02 46.95 12.74
C THR A 129 13.91 45.78 12.35
N LEU A 130 15.16 46.06 12.01
CA LEU A 130 16.21 45.08 11.75
C LEU A 130 16.95 44.78 13.06
N LEU A 131 17.03 43.50 13.42
CA LEU A 131 17.72 43.03 14.63
C LEU A 131 18.89 42.13 14.29
N TYR A 132 20.05 42.38 14.92
CA TYR A 132 21.22 41.53 14.87
C TYR A 132 21.42 40.82 16.22
N TRP A 133 21.32 39.50 16.23
CA TRP A 133 21.34 38.68 17.45
C TRP A 133 22.60 37.84 17.54
N THR A 134 23.14 37.71 18.76
CA THR A 134 23.88 36.50 19.16
C THR A 134 22.86 35.52 19.74
N TRP A 135 22.35 34.62 18.89
CA TRP A 135 21.17 33.83 19.23
C TRP A 135 21.43 32.82 20.37
N GLU A 136 22.64 32.26 20.46
CA GLU A 136 23.01 31.33 21.56
C GLU A 136 22.87 31.97 22.94
N LYS A 137 23.20 33.26 23.03
CA LYS A 137 23.12 34.05 24.27
C LYS A 137 21.78 34.79 24.42
N SER A 138 20.88 34.70 23.43
CA SER A 138 19.67 35.52 23.33
C SER A 138 19.91 37.01 23.53
N LYS A 139 21.06 37.52 23.07
CA LYS A 139 21.43 38.93 23.20
C LYS A 139 21.28 39.63 21.86
N VAL A 140 20.51 40.71 21.84
CA VAL A 140 20.49 41.67 20.72
C VAL A 140 21.77 42.49 20.77
N MET A 141 22.56 42.46 19.70
CA MET A 141 23.81 43.23 19.60
C MET A 141 23.57 44.62 19.00
N ALA A 142 22.68 44.71 18.02
CA ALA A 142 22.29 45.96 17.38
C ALA A 142 20.84 45.88 16.92
N SER A 143 20.16 47.02 16.96
CA SER A 143 18.82 47.20 16.40
C SER A 143 18.75 48.52 15.65
N ILE A 144 18.10 48.51 14.49
CA ILE A 144 17.89 49.71 13.68
C ILE A 144 16.49 49.72 13.09
N ARG A 145 15.81 50.86 13.17
CA ARG A 145 14.48 51.05 12.58
C ARG A 145 14.63 51.58 11.17
N LEU A 146 14.16 50.79 10.20
CA LEU A 146 14.16 51.17 8.78
C LEU A 146 12.76 51.71 8.45
N ALA A 147 12.40 52.84 9.05
CA ALA A 147 11.12 53.50 8.77
C ALA A 147 10.99 53.77 7.27
N GLY A 148 9.90 53.32 6.64
CA GLY A 148 9.74 53.45 5.21
C GLY A 148 8.87 52.38 4.54
N PRO A 149 9.01 52.21 3.21
CA PRO A 149 8.30 51.21 2.39
C PRO A 149 8.67 49.75 2.75
N PRO A 150 7.90 48.74 2.29
CA PRO A 150 8.08 47.34 2.67
C PRO A 150 9.44 46.75 2.33
N ILE A 151 10.00 46.02 3.31
CA ILE A 151 11.22 45.24 3.18
C ILE A 151 10.84 43.77 2.97
N TYR A 152 11.48 43.11 2.00
CA TYR A 152 11.13 41.74 1.61
C TYR A 152 12.18 40.71 2.06
N GLN A 153 13.48 41.04 1.94
CA GLN A 153 14.56 40.07 2.18
C GLN A 153 15.76 40.69 2.90
N VAL A 154 16.37 39.91 3.79
CA VAL A 154 17.67 40.20 4.41
C VAL A 154 18.60 39.00 4.29
N SER A 155 19.90 39.23 4.06
CA SER A 155 20.90 38.16 4.09
C SER A 155 22.27 38.65 4.55
N PHE A 156 23.06 37.73 5.08
CA PHE A 156 24.47 37.94 5.39
C PHE A 156 25.34 37.80 4.14
N ASN A 157 26.47 38.51 4.12
CA ASN A 157 27.54 38.21 3.18
C ASN A 157 28.08 36.78 3.46
N PRO A 158 28.19 35.89 2.46
CA PRO A 158 28.69 34.52 2.63
C PRO A 158 30.09 34.40 3.24
N GLN A 159 30.93 35.44 3.15
CA GLN A 159 32.32 35.43 3.63
C GLN A 159 32.55 36.33 4.86
N ASP A 160 31.70 37.33 5.09
CA ASP A 160 31.85 38.31 6.17
C ASP A 160 30.59 38.42 7.05
N ASN A 161 30.70 37.98 8.31
CA ASN A 161 29.61 38.01 9.29
C ASN A 161 29.19 39.43 9.71
N THR A 162 30.00 40.44 9.41
CA THR A 162 29.71 41.84 9.75
C THR A 162 28.88 42.54 8.69
N GLN A 163 28.80 42.00 7.48
CA GLN A 163 28.11 42.63 6.35
C GLN A 163 26.74 42.01 6.10
N LEU A 164 25.75 42.88 5.89
CA LEU A 164 24.36 42.51 5.62
C LEU A 164 23.85 43.27 4.41
N CYS A 165 22.99 42.65 3.63
CA CYS A 165 22.23 43.30 2.56
C CYS A 165 20.73 43.22 2.87
N VAL A 166 20.05 44.36 2.77
CA VAL A 166 18.61 44.51 3.00
C VAL A 166 17.96 45.08 1.76
N VAL A 167 16.90 44.41 1.30
CA VAL A 167 16.22 44.69 0.04
C VAL A 167 14.72 44.84 0.24
N GLY A 168 14.13 45.85 -0.39
CA GLY A 168 12.73 46.22 -0.30
C GLY A 168 12.30 47.22 -1.37
N ASN A 169 11.06 47.68 -1.25
CA ASN A 169 10.52 48.68 -2.16
C ASN A 169 11.28 50.02 -2.02
N GLY A 170 12.09 50.40 -3.01
CA GLY A 170 12.94 51.59 -2.95
C GLY A 170 14.08 51.51 -1.93
N ILE A 171 14.35 50.34 -1.35
CA ILE A 171 15.37 50.13 -0.33
C ILE A 171 16.35 49.07 -0.83
N PHE A 172 17.57 49.49 -1.12
CA PHE A 172 18.73 48.62 -1.25
C PHE A 172 19.85 49.22 -0.37
N LYS A 173 20.13 48.58 0.77
CA LYS A 173 21.11 49.08 1.74
C LYS A 173 22.02 47.96 2.24
N ASN A 174 23.32 48.24 2.21
CA ASN A 174 24.33 47.39 2.82
C ASN A 174 24.72 47.94 4.20
N PHE A 175 24.69 47.07 5.21
CA PHE A 175 25.05 47.41 6.59
C PHE A 175 26.33 46.70 6.99
N ARG A 176 27.20 47.42 7.70
CA ARG A 176 28.37 46.85 8.36
C ARG A 176 28.20 46.99 9.87
N TYR A 177 28.30 45.87 10.57
CA TYR A 177 28.31 45.83 12.03
C TYR A 177 29.67 46.28 12.55
N SER A 178 29.67 47.31 13.40
CA SER A 178 30.88 47.84 14.06
C SER A 178 30.49 48.48 15.39
N GLU A 179 31.22 48.14 16.46
CA GLU A 179 31.08 48.76 17.78
C GLU A 179 29.64 48.77 18.36
N GLY A 180 28.89 47.68 18.17
CA GLY A 180 27.52 47.56 18.70
C GLY A 180 26.45 48.29 17.87
N ASN A 181 26.80 48.84 16.71
CA ASN A 181 25.87 49.51 15.81
C ASN A 181 25.95 48.94 14.38
N LEU A 182 24.84 49.05 13.63
CA LEU A 182 24.78 48.76 12.20
C LEU A 182 24.91 50.08 11.43
N LYS A 183 26.05 50.29 10.77
CA LYS A 183 26.30 51.48 9.94
C LYS A 183 26.03 51.15 8.48
N VAL A 184 25.27 52.00 7.79
CA VAL A 184 25.08 51.90 6.34
C VAL A 184 26.39 52.28 5.65
N PHE A 185 26.82 51.47 4.69
CA PHE A 185 27.96 51.78 3.82
C PHE A 185 27.56 51.54 2.35
N ASN A 186 28.26 52.20 1.42
CA ASN A 186 27.96 52.20 -0.02
C ASN A 186 26.52 52.67 -0.35
N ILE A 187 26.20 53.91 0.01
CA ILE A 187 24.91 54.56 -0.30
C ILE A 187 24.84 54.84 -1.81
N GLN A 188 23.83 54.31 -2.49
CA GLN A 188 23.66 54.43 -3.93
C GLN A 188 23.11 55.79 -4.38
N LYS A 189 23.50 56.19 -5.60
CA LYS A 189 22.94 57.29 -6.40
C LYS A 189 22.02 56.81 -7.53
N VAL A 190 21.46 55.62 -7.43
CA VAL A 190 20.55 55.04 -8.44
C VAL A 190 19.10 55.37 -8.06
N GLU A 191 18.22 55.56 -9.04
CA GLU A 191 16.80 55.80 -8.78
C GLU A 191 16.18 54.64 -7.99
N PRO A 192 15.40 54.92 -6.92
CA PRO A 192 14.79 53.88 -6.10
C PRO A 192 13.78 53.08 -6.92
N GLN A 193 14.08 51.81 -7.13
CA GLN A 193 13.17 50.83 -7.73
C GLN A 193 12.66 49.84 -6.68
N ASN A 194 11.61 49.10 -7.02
CA ASN A 194 11.07 48.07 -6.14
C ASN A 194 11.83 46.75 -6.33
N TYR A 195 12.66 46.41 -5.35
CA TYR A 195 13.50 45.23 -5.36
C TYR A 195 12.84 44.12 -4.53
N LEU A 196 12.61 42.94 -5.12
CA LEU A 196 11.88 41.85 -4.47
C LEU A 196 12.80 40.85 -3.77
N CYS A 197 13.93 40.51 -4.39
CA CYS A 197 14.85 39.50 -3.89
C CYS A 197 16.30 39.81 -4.28
N HIS A 198 17.24 39.19 -3.57
CA HIS A 198 18.67 39.29 -3.87
C HIS A 198 19.44 38.02 -3.52
N ALA A 199 20.62 37.88 -4.14
CA ALA A 199 21.58 36.84 -3.83
C ALA A 199 23.02 37.37 -3.92
N TRP A 200 23.87 36.92 -2.99
CA TRP A 200 25.30 37.17 -3.03
C TRP A 200 25.97 36.17 -3.98
N VAL A 201 26.75 36.67 -4.93
CA VAL A 201 27.48 35.81 -5.90
C VAL A 201 28.98 35.80 -5.66
N SER A 202 29.50 36.86 -5.05
CA SER A 202 30.87 36.92 -4.49
C SER A 202 30.88 37.83 -3.26
N GLU A 203 32.05 38.02 -2.65
CA GLU A 203 32.23 38.87 -1.45
C GLU A 203 31.74 40.31 -1.65
N GLU A 204 31.93 40.88 -2.84
CA GLU A 204 31.57 42.27 -3.14
C GLU A 204 30.43 42.40 -4.16
N ARG A 205 29.94 41.29 -4.73
CA ARG A 205 28.92 41.27 -5.78
C ARG A 205 27.57 40.74 -5.28
N VAL A 206 26.55 41.57 -5.44
CA VAL A 206 25.14 41.24 -5.13
C VAL A 206 24.30 41.40 -6.38
N ILE A 207 23.47 40.39 -6.66
CA ILE A 207 22.45 40.46 -7.71
C ILE A 207 21.10 40.71 -7.07
N VAL A 208 20.35 41.63 -7.65
CA VAL A 208 19.03 42.03 -7.15
C VAL A 208 18.00 41.93 -8.27
N GLY A 209 16.85 41.36 -7.98
CA GLY A 209 15.70 41.27 -8.89
C GLY A 209 14.64 42.31 -8.58
N THR A 210 14.04 42.89 -9.63
CA THR A 210 12.94 43.86 -9.51
C THR A 210 11.59 43.27 -9.90
N ASP A 211 10.52 43.98 -9.52
CA ASP A 211 9.15 43.73 -9.96
C ASP A 211 8.92 43.96 -11.47
N THR A 212 9.81 44.72 -12.12
CA THR A 212 9.79 45.02 -13.56
C THR A 212 10.53 43.98 -14.42
N GLY A 213 11.08 42.92 -13.82
CA GLY A 213 11.80 41.87 -14.56
C GLY A 213 13.23 42.20 -14.92
N LYS A 214 13.87 43.09 -14.14
CA LYS A 214 15.27 43.48 -14.33
C LYS A 214 16.14 42.84 -13.25
N LEU A 215 17.25 42.24 -13.67
CA LEU A 215 18.33 41.82 -12.78
C LEU A 215 19.43 42.88 -12.79
N MET A 216 19.79 43.40 -11.62
CA MET A 216 20.88 44.35 -11.47
C MET A 216 22.02 43.71 -10.68
N LEU A 217 23.23 43.77 -11.22
CA LEU A 217 24.46 43.35 -10.57
C LEU A 217 25.16 44.57 -9.98
N PHE A 218 25.28 44.57 -8.65
CA PHE A 218 26.02 45.59 -7.90
C PHE A 218 27.36 45.04 -7.44
N GLU A 219 28.43 45.81 -7.62
CA GLU A 219 29.77 45.50 -7.12
C GLU A 219 30.25 46.65 -6.23
N ALA A 220 30.64 46.34 -4.99
CA ALA A 220 30.99 47.35 -3.98
C ALA A 220 29.92 48.47 -3.85
N GLY A 221 28.65 48.13 -4.12
CA GLY A 221 27.50 49.04 -4.08
C GLY A 221 27.29 49.92 -5.31
N GLU A 222 28.17 49.89 -6.31
CA GLU A 222 27.94 50.53 -7.62
C GLU A 222 27.24 49.58 -8.58
N MET A 223 26.31 50.08 -9.39
CA MET A 223 25.62 49.28 -10.40
C MET A 223 26.54 49.08 -11.61
N LYS A 224 26.90 47.83 -11.90
CA LYS A 224 27.78 47.50 -13.04
C LYS A 224 26.99 47.02 -14.27
N HIS A 225 25.98 46.18 -14.07
CA HIS A 225 25.25 45.55 -15.17
C HIS A 225 23.74 45.47 -14.87
N GLU A 226 22.94 45.67 -15.91
CA GLU A 226 21.48 45.51 -15.92
C GLU A 226 21.10 44.48 -17.00
N PHE A 227 20.45 43.39 -16.60
CA PHE A 227 19.85 42.42 -17.51
C PHE A 227 18.33 42.61 -17.51
N ASN A 228 17.76 42.91 -18.67
CA ASN A 228 16.31 43.07 -18.82
C ASN A 228 15.70 41.78 -19.37
N LEU A 229 15.11 40.96 -18.50
CA LEU A 229 14.45 39.71 -18.89
C LEU A 229 13.05 39.96 -19.46
N GLY A 230 12.38 41.05 -19.05
CA GLY A 230 11.04 41.40 -19.52
C GLY A 230 10.95 41.87 -20.98
N ALA A 231 12.05 42.36 -21.58
CA ALA A 231 12.09 42.72 -22.99
C ALA A 231 12.27 41.50 -23.91
N MET A 232 12.94 40.46 -23.45
CA MET A 232 13.26 39.26 -24.25
C MET A 232 12.07 38.32 -24.46
N GLU A 233 11.03 38.37 -23.62
CA GLU A 233 9.81 37.56 -23.79
C GLU A 233 8.89 38.08 -24.90
N LYS A 234 8.96 39.38 -25.23
CA LYS A 234 8.12 39.99 -26.26
C LYS A 234 8.47 39.55 -27.69
N GLU A 235 9.68 39.06 -27.94
CA GLU A 235 10.12 38.67 -29.28
C GLU A 235 9.67 37.24 -29.70
N LYS A 236 9.05 36.46 -28.82
CA LYS A 236 8.71 35.04 -29.08
C LYS A 236 7.22 34.66 -29.07
N LYS A 237 6.28 35.58 -28.79
CA LYS A 237 4.84 35.26 -28.74
C LYS A 237 4.08 35.88 -29.92
N SER A 238 3.30 35.06 -30.64
CA SER A 238 2.27 35.46 -31.59
C SER A 238 1.08 36.11 -30.85
N ASP A 239 0.43 37.06 -31.52
CA ASP A 239 -0.44 38.14 -31.02
C ASP A 239 -1.75 37.80 -30.28
N ASP A 240 -2.00 36.58 -29.81
CA ASP A 240 -3.29 36.25 -29.16
C ASP A 240 -3.07 35.59 -27.79
N GLU A 241 -2.97 36.39 -26.71
CA GLU A 241 -3.54 36.09 -25.38
C GLU A 241 -3.27 37.21 -24.33
N VAL A 242 -4.16 37.25 -23.33
CA VAL A 242 -4.45 38.31 -22.37
C VAL A 242 -3.23 39.00 -21.71
N SER A 243 -3.28 40.34 -21.64
CA SER A 243 -2.26 41.20 -21.03
C SER A 243 -2.00 40.84 -19.56
N THR A 244 -0.91 40.11 -19.31
CA THR A 244 -0.31 39.99 -17.98
C THR A 244 0.83 41.01 -17.88
N GLY A 245 1.01 41.61 -16.70
CA GLY A 245 2.01 42.67 -16.45
C GLY A 245 3.45 42.23 -16.75
N PRO A 246 4.45 43.12 -16.63
CA PRO A 246 5.84 42.76 -16.85
C PRO A 246 6.26 41.59 -15.95
N PRO A 247 7.06 40.62 -16.44
CA PRO A 247 7.42 39.43 -15.67
C PRO A 247 8.31 39.83 -14.48
N GLN A 248 7.84 39.59 -13.25
CA GLN A 248 8.59 39.95 -12.04
C GLN A 248 9.62 38.89 -11.64
N ILE A 249 10.71 39.30 -10.99
CA ILE A 249 11.73 38.37 -10.46
C ILE A 249 11.45 38.12 -8.98
N THR A 250 11.04 36.90 -8.66
CA THR A 250 10.52 36.54 -7.35
C THR A 250 11.56 35.91 -6.42
N ALA A 251 12.48 35.11 -6.98
CA ALA A 251 13.50 34.40 -6.21
C ALA A 251 14.81 34.31 -6.99
N ILE A 252 15.93 34.45 -6.28
CA ILE A 252 17.29 34.28 -6.83
C ILE A 252 18.08 33.40 -5.85
N VAL A 253 18.81 32.42 -6.38
CA VAL A 253 19.73 31.58 -5.61
C VAL A 253 21.07 31.47 -6.32
N ALA A 254 22.16 31.68 -5.58
CA ALA A 254 23.52 31.56 -6.10
C ALA A 254 24.07 30.15 -5.86
N TYR A 255 24.95 29.69 -6.77
CA TYR A 255 25.69 28.42 -6.69
C TYR A 255 27.09 28.60 -7.31
N SER A 256 27.98 27.61 -7.21
CA SER A 256 29.39 27.76 -7.57
C SER A 256 29.63 28.28 -8.99
N LYS A 257 28.90 27.72 -9.98
CA LYS A 257 29.02 28.06 -11.40
C LYS A 257 28.27 29.35 -11.80
N GLY A 258 27.39 29.89 -10.95
CA GLY A 258 26.60 31.08 -11.29
C GLY A 258 25.40 31.33 -10.38
N PHE A 259 24.24 31.64 -10.95
CA PHE A 259 23.00 31.84 -10.18
C PHE A 259 21.76 31.42 -10.98
N ALA A 260 20.70 31.04 -10.27
CA ALA A 260 19.38 30.75 -10.83
C ALA A 260 18.42 31.86 -10.42
N CYS A 261 17.59 32.34 -11.34
CA CYS A 261 16.56 33.33 -11.06
C CYS A 261 15.20 32.88 -11.59
N ALA A 262 14.18 32.94 -10.73
CA ALA A 262 12.79 32.78 -11.14
C ALA A 262 12.27 34.10 -11.73
N CYS A 263 11.73 34.05 -12.94
CA CYS A 263 11.23 35.21 -13.66
C CYS A 263 9.85 34.90 -14.24
N GLY A 264 8.84 35.70 -13.90
CA GLY A 264 7.48 35.49 -14.41
C GLY A 264 6.83 34.19 -13.92
N LEU A 265 6.01 33.59 -14.78
CA LEU A 265 5.20 32.40 -14.46
C LEU A 265 5.96 31.13 -14.85
N GLY A 266 6.25 30.29 -13.86
CA GLY A 266 6.77 28.93 -14.02
C GLY A 266 8.13 28.80 -14.68
N LEU A 267 8.93 29.87 -14.75
CA LEU A 267 10.18 29.92 -15.49
C LEU A 267 11.37 30.24 -14.57
N VAL A 268 12.44 29.48 -14.71
CA VAL A 268 13.73 29.72 -14.04
C VAL A 268 14.82 29.84 -15.10
N HIS A 269 15.58 30.93 -15.05
CA HIS A 269 16.76 31.11 -15.87
C HIS A 269 18.02 30.79 -15.07
N LEU A 270 18.89 29.96 -15.64
CA LEU A 270 20.22 29.69 -15.12
C LEU A 270 21.23 30.58 -15.84
N PHE A 271 21.97 31.35 -15.05
CA PHE A 271 23.10 32.15 -15.49
C PHE A 271 24.38 31.47 -15.03
N GLU A 272 25.32 31.26 -15.95
CA GLU A 272 26.63 30.67 -15.70
C GLU A 272 27.72 31.74 -15.86
N LYS A 273 28.77 31.65 -15.04
CA LYS A 273 29.96 32.50 -15.13
C LYS A 273 30.72 32.14 -16.40
N THR A 274 31.07 33.14 -17.20
CA THR A 274 31.97 32.95 -18.34
C THR A 274 33.42 32.82 -17.87
N ASP A 275 34.30 32.27 -18.72
CA ASP A 275 35.73 32.13 -18.44
C ASP A 275 36.40 33.48 -18.09
N ASP A 276 35.90 34.56 -18.71
CA ASP A 276 36.10 35.93 -18.25
C ASP A 276 35.27 36.14 -16.98
N LYS A 277 35.90 36.01 -15.81
CA LYS A 277 35.31 36.05 -14.43
C LYS A 277 34.40 37.25 -14.10
N ASP A 278 34.19 38.16 -15.03
CA ASP A 278 33.43 39.40 -14.89
C ASP A 278 32.04 39.34 -15.55
N PHE A 279 31.74 38.35 -16.38
CA PHE A 279 30.45 38.25 -17.08
C PHE A 279 29.63 37.02 -16.68
N PHE A 280 28.31 37.21 -16.60
CA PHE A 280 27.34 36.15 -16.48
C PHE A 280 26.59 36.04 -17.81
N LYS A 281 26.60 34.84 -18.39
CA LYS A 281 25.83 34.56 -19.59
C LYS A 281 24.62 33.72 -19.22
N LYS A 282 23.48 34.04 -19.83
CA LYS A 282 22.28 33.20 -19.77
C LYS A 282 22.63 31.83 -20.36
N GLY A 283 22.64 30.82 -19.51
CA GLY A 283 22.99 29.44 -19.87
C GLY A 283 21.76 28.66 -20.32
N ARG A 284 20.76 28.51 -19.43
CA ARG A 284 19.63 27.58 -19.62
C ARG A 284 18.30 28.17 -19.14
N GLU A 285 17.20 27.67 -19.68
CA GLU A 285 15.85 27.94 -19.22
C GLU A 285 15.22 26.64 -18.72
N ILE A 286 14.64 26.69 -17.53
CA ILE A 286 13.91 25.58 -16.91
C ILE A 286 12.46 26.01 -16.76
N ARG A 287 11.51 25.18 -17.19
CA ARG A 287 10.08 25.45 -17.09
C ARG A 287 9.38 24.40 -16.21
N ILE A 288 8.33 24.81 -15.51
CA ILE A 288 7.40 23.87 -14.89
C ILE A 288 6.73 23.02 -15.99
N PRO A 289 6.66 21.68 -15.84
CA PRO A 289 6.12 20.79 -16.87
C PRO A 289 4.65 21.11 -17.17
N GLU A 290 4.28 21.01 -18.45
CA GLU A 290 2.90 21.09 -18.89
C GLU A 290 2.21 19.78 -18.49
N GLY A 291 1.17 19.87 -17.66
CA GLY A 291 0.47 18.69 -17.19
C GLY A 291 -0.05 17.84 -18.35
N ALA A 292 0.17 16.52 -18.27
CA ALA A 292 -0.08 15.57 -19.36
C ALA A 292 -1.58 15.42 -19.71
N LYS A 293 -2.49 16.01 -18.93
CA LYS A 293 -3.95 15.92 -19.15
C LYS A 293 -4.53 17.28 -19.56
N SER A 294 -5.48 17.26 -20.49
CA SER A 294 -6.07 18.42 -21.17
C SER A 294 -6.72 19.49 -20.26
N GLY A 295 -6.94 19.22 -18.97
CA GLY A 295 -7.37 20.20 -17.96
C GLY A 295 -6.23 20.91 -17.21
N GLU A 296 -5.04 20.31 -17.17
CA GLU A 296 -3.84 20.85 -16.49
C GLU A 296 -3.12 21.94 -17.31
N MET A 297 -3.46 22.06 -18.61
CA MET A 297 -2.78 22.91 -19.59
C MET A 297 -2.80 24.41 -19.25
N MET A 298 -3.86 24.94 -18.63
CA MET A 298 -3.99 26.40 -18.46
C MET A 298 -3.37 26.99 -17.18
N LYS A 299 -3.20 26.21 -16.10
CA LYS A 299 -2.77 26.75 -14.78
C LYS A 299 -1.37 26.36 -14.34
N ALA A 300 -0.82 25.23 -14.79
CA ALA A 300 0.57 24.87 -14.49
C ALA A 300 1.56 25.94 -15.03
N GLN A 301 1.25 26.51 -16.19
CA GLN A 301 1.99 27.63 -16.79
C GLN A 301 1.75 28.99 -16.08
N GLN A 302 0.74 29.10 -15.22
CA GLN A 302 0.40 30.33 -14.49
C GLN A 302 0.93 30.34 -13.04
N GLN A 303 1.66 29.30 -12.62
CA GLN A 303 2.21 29.25 -11.26
C GLN A 303 3.40 30.17 -11.12
N MET A 304 3.46 30.93 -10.03
CA MET A 304 4.60 31.77 -9.74
C MET A 304 5.53 31.06 -8.77
N ILE A 305 6.82 30.97 -9.11
CA ILE A 305 7.82 30.40 -8.20
C ILE A 305 8.09 31.41 -7.10
N THR A 306 7.90 31.01 -5.84
CA THR A 306 8.04 31.89 -4.67
C THR A 306 9.41 31.77 -4.02
N SER A 307 10.05 30.60 -4.09
CA SER A 307 11.35 30.35 -3.48
C SER A 307 12.14 29.29 -4.27
N LEU A 308 13.46 29.42 -4.23
CA LEU A 308 14.41 28.53 -4.87
C LEU A 308 15.50 28.14 -3.87
N THR A 309 15.86 26.86 -3.85
CA THR A 309 16.97 26.37 -3.03
C THR A 309 17.77 25.32 -3.77
N VAL A 310 19.09 25.36 -3.61
CA VAL A 310 20.03 24.43 -4.22
C VAL A 310 20.53 23.47 -3.14
N SER A 311 20.70 22.20 -3.52
CA SER A 311 21.30 21.16 -2.65
C SER A 311 22.72 21.53 -2.22
N PRO A 312 23.22 21.00 -1.08
CA PRO A 312 24.59 21.30 -0.64
C PRO A 312 25.68 20.83 -1.62
N SER A 313 25.44 19.76 -2.38
CA SER A 313 26.30 19.29 -3.49
C SER A 313 26.14 20.09 -4.79
N GLU A 314 25.13 20.96 -4.86
CA GLU A 314 24.71 21.71 -6.05
C GLU A 314 24.29 20.84 -7.24
N GLU A 315 23.85 19.61 -6.98
CA GLU A 315 23.35 18.69 -8.01
C GLU A 315 21.87 18.85 -8.30
N THR A 316 21.05 19.19 -7.30
CA THR A 316 19.60 19.37 -7.44
C THR A 316 19.16 20.78 -7.05
N LEU A 317 18.16 21.30 -7.77
CA LEU A 317 17.47 22.56 -7.51
C LEU A 317 16.01 22.26 -7.18
N VAL A 318 15.48 22.87 -6.11
CA VAL A 318 14.07 22.75 -5.72
C VAL A 318 13.40 24.11 -5.75
N ALA A 319 12.18 24.14 -6.27
CA ALA A 319 11.33 25.30 -6.38
C ALA A 319 10.01 25.07 -5.64
N SER A 320 9.55 26.10 -4.93
CA SER A 320 8.18 26.16 -4.39
C SER A 320 7.35 27.15 -5.19
N THR A 321 6.05 26.90 -5.32
CA THR A 321 5.14 27.81 -6.02
C THR A 321 4.13 28.48 -5.09
N ASP A 322 3.47 29.51 -5.60
CA ASP A 322 2.35 30.21 -4.96
C ASP A 322 1.12 29.31 -4.77
N LEU A 323 0.88 28.39 -5.72
CA LEU A 323 -0.11 27.32 -5.63
C LEU A 323 0.30 26.16 -4.71
N SER A 324 1.20 26.42 -3.75
CA SER A 324 1.59 25.48 -2.71
C SER A 324 2.15 24.15 -3.25
N GLN A 325 2.82 24.18 -4.41
CA GLN A 325 3.40 23.00 -5.03
C GLN A 325 4.93 22.98 -4.94
N LEU A 326 5.52 21.78 -4.92
CA LEU A 326 6.96 21.56 -4.89
C LEU A 326 7.46 20.87 -6.17
N TYR A 327 8.52 21.43 -6.74
CA TYR A 327 9.17 20.95 -7.95
C TYR A 327 10.67 20.80 -7.72
N TYR A 328 11.32 19.85 -8.40
CA TYR A 328 12.76 19.69 -8.36
C TYR A 328 13.34 19.33 -9.73
N ILE A 329 14.62 19.56 -9.91
CA ILE A 329 15.34 19.19 -11.13
C ILE A 329 16.80 18.89 -10.79
N THR A 330 17.38 17.91 -11.48
CA THR A 330 18.80 17.58 -11.40
C THR A 330 19.58 18.40 -12.42
N LEU A 331 20.59 19.14 -11.96
CA LEU A 331 21.44 20.04 -12.74
C LEU A 331 22.61 19.32 -13.46
N SER A 332 22.77 18.00 -13.29
CA SER A 332 23.85 17.21 -13.87
C SER A 332 23.77 17.13 -15.40
N SER A 333 24.89 17.44 -16.05
CA SER A 333 25.06 17.82 -17.46
C SER A 333 24.84 16.75 -18.56
N ALA A 334 24.34 15.56 -18.26
CA ALA A 334 24.28 14.45 -19.24
C ALA A 334 22.99 14.40 -20.10
N ASP A 335 21.82 14.66 -19.52
CA ASP A 335 20.53 14.43 -20.20
C ASP A 335 19.88 15.70 -20.78
N ILE A 336 20.41 16.88 -20.44
CA ILE A 336 19.86 18.20 -20.87
C ILE A 336 20.57 18.68 -22.16
N GLY A 337 21.55 17.92 -22.64
CA GLY A 337 22.39 18.26 -23.78
C GLY A 337 21.83 17.81 -25.12
N LYS A 338 20.64 18.29 -25.52
CA LYS A 338 20.17 18.32 -26.94
C LYS A 338 18.80 19.00 -27.02
N GLY A 339 18.79 20.30 -27.34
CA GLY A 339 17.69 20.94 -28.06
C GLY A 339 16.32 21.15 -27.37
N ASP A 340 15.99 20.43 -26.30
CA ASP A 340 14.72 20.58 -25.59
C ASP A 340 14.86 21.37 -24.27
N GLN A 341 13.87 22.22 -23.99
CA GLN A 341 13.80 23.01 -22.76
C GLN A 341 13.77 22.07 -21.55
N ALA A 342 14.60 22.33 -20.54
CA ALA A 342 14.62 21.51 -19.33
C ALA A 342 13.31 21.71 -18.56
N GLN A 343 12.68 20.62 -18.11
CA GLN A 343 11.44 20.67 -17.34
C GLN A 343 11.68 20.25 -15.89
N PHE A 344 11.01 20.91 -14.96
CA PHE A 344 10.95 20.47 -13.57
C PHE A 344 10.24 19.11 -13.48
N GLU A 345 10.60 18.33 -12.47
CA GLU A 345 9.83 17.18 -12.02
C GLU A 345 9.02 17.55 -10.78
N VAL A 346 7.86 16.92 -10.61
CA VAL A 346 7.01 17.09 -9.44
C VAL A 346 7.65 16.38 -8.25
N LEU A 347 8.09 17.12 -7.23
CA LEU A 347 8.79 16.55 -6.06
C LEU A 347 7.82 15.93 -5.04
N ALA A 348 6.72 16.62 -4.77
CA ALA A 348 5.67 16.17 -3.87
C ALA A 348 4.34 16.12 -4.60
N GLN A 349 3.36 15.40 -4.06
CA GLN A 349 2.02 15.31 -4.65
C GLN A 349 1.35 16.70 -4.75
N ALA A 350 0.33 16.80 -5.60
CA ALA A 350 -0.41 18.05 -5.79
C ALA A 350 -1.17 18.46 -4.50
N PHE A 351 -0.71 19.50 -3.81
CA PHE A 351 -1.36 19.98 -2.58
C PHE A 351 -2.53 20.94 -2.86
N HIS A 352 -3.45 21.06 -1.90
CA HIS A 352 -4.42 22.16 -1.89
C HIS A 352 -3.70 23.49 -1.64
N TYR A 353 -4.14 24.54 -2.34
CA TYR A 353 -3.68 25.92 -2.11
C TYR A 353 -4.81 26.84 -1.64
N GLY A 354 -6.05 26.34 -1.63
CA GLY A 354 -7.23 27.03 -1.10
C GLY A 354 -7.83 26.30 0.10
N GLN A 355 -8.70 26.99 0.82
CA GLN A 355 -9.37 26.45 2.01
C GLN A 355 -10.10 25.14 1.71
N ILE A 356 -9.87 24.12 2.54
CA ILE A 356 -10.54 22.82 2.39
C ILE A 356 -11.86 22.88 3.13
N LEU A 357 -12.97 22.67 2.41
CA LEU A 357 -14.32 22.85 2.94
C LEU A 357 -15.00 21.52 3.32
N GLY A 358 -14.65 20.44 2.62
CA GLY A 358 -15.24 19.13 2.82
C GLY A 358 -14.19 18.04 2.99
N LEU A 359 -14.53 17.05 3.80
CA LEU A 359 -13.73 15.87 4.09
C LEU A 359 -14.68 14.69 4.31
N ASP A 360 -14.38 13.56 3.66
CA ASP A 360 -15.03 12.29 3.98
C ASP A 360 -14.07 11.11 3.83
N VAL A 361 -14.40 9.99 4.48
CA VAL A 361 -13.56 8.79 4.57
C VAL A 361 -14.33 7.57 4.07
N CYS A 362 -13.67 6.71 3.29
CA CYS A 362 -14.25 5.47 2.81
C CYS A 362 -14.19 4.35 3.88
N ALA A 363 -15.22 3.49 3.91
CA ALA A 363 -15.30 2.37 4.84
C ALA A 363 -14.62 1.10 4.33
N ARG A 364 -14.70 0.82 3.02
CA ARG A 364 -14.17 -0.41 2.40
C ARG A 364 -12.81 -0.26 1.74
N LYS A 365 -12.33 0.97 1.56
CA LYS A 365 -11.03 1.28 0.95
C LYS A 365 -10.29 2.30 1.78
N PRO A 366 -8.95 2.33 1.75
CA PRO A 366 -8.16 3.27 2.52
C PRO A 366 -8.12 4.68 1.89
N LEU A 367 -9.29 5.22 1.53
CA LEU A 367 -9.43 6.48 0.80
C LEU A 367 -10.02 7.60 1.66
N ILE A 368 -9.51 8.81 1.44
CA ILE A 368 -10.03 10.08 1.95
C ILE A 368 -10.35 10.96 0.75
N ALA A 369 -11.51 11.60 0.74
CA ALA A 369 -11.83 12.64 -0.24
C ALA A 369 -11.81 14.02 0.41
N THR A 370 -11.20 14.98 -0.28
CA THR A 370 -11.20 16.38 0.11
C THR A 370 -11.71 17.26 -1.02
N CYS A 371 -12.45 18.31 -0.67
CA CYS A 371 -12.87 19.34 -1.61
C CYS A 371 -12.45 20.73 -1.10
N SER A 372 -12.03 21.60 -2.01
CA SER A 372 -11.48 22.91 -1.67
C SER A 372 -12.03 24.02 -2.56
N MET A 373 -11.88 25.25 -2.06
CA MET A 373 -12.12 26.49 -2.81
C MET A 373 -11.19 26.64 -4.02
N ASP A 374 -10.12 25.84 -4.12
CA ASP A 374 -9.28 25.74 -5.33
C ASP A 374 -9.99 25.06 -6.52
N LYS A 375 -11.26 24.70 -6.36
CA LYS A 375 -12.11 24.00 -7.34
C LYS A 375 -11.67 22.57 -7.64
N SER A 376 -10.78 22.02 -6.83
CA SER A 376 -10.34 20.63 -6.97
C SER A 376 -11.02 19.71 -5.96
N VAL A 377 -11.19 18.47 -6.41
CA VAL A 377 -11.46 17.32 -5.56
C VAL A 377 -10.24 16.41 -5.63
N ARG A 378 -9.75 16.01 -4.46
CA ARG A 378 -8.58 15.15 -4.31
C ARG A 378 -8.94 13.90 -3.51
N ILE A 379 -8.45 12.75 -3.98
CA ILE A 379 -8.61 11.46 -3.32
C ILE A 379 -7.24 10.98 -2.87
N TRP A 380 -7.10 10.82 -1.55
CA TRP A 380 -5.86 10.45 -0.89
C TRP A 380 -5.98 9.05 -0.33
N ASN A 381 -4.90 8.27 -0.46
CA ASN A 381 -4.77 7.01 0.23
C ASN A 381 -3.99 7.21 1.53
N TYR A 382 -4.60 6.91 2.67
CA TYR A 382 -4.00 7.14 3.98
C TYR A 382 -3.07 6.02 4.45
N GLU A 383 -3.05 4.87 3.78
CA GLU A 383 -2.07 3.83 4.01
C GLU A 383 -0.76 4.15 3.29
N THR A 384 -0.84 4.39 1.97
CA THR A 384 0.32 4.69 1.14
C THR A 384 0.79 6.14 1.30
N CYS A 385 -0.03 7.00 1.89
CA CYS A 385 0.20 8.44 2.04
C CYS A 385 0.42 9.13 0.68
N ASN A 386 -0.32 8.68 -0.35
CA ASN A 386 -0.24 9.20 -1.70
C ASN A 386 -1.59 9.70 -2.23
N LEU A 387 -1.54 10.71 -3.09
CA LEU A 387 -2.64 11.19 -3.90
C LEU A 387 -2.88 10.17 -5.01
N GLU A 388 -4.06 9.55 -5.00
CA GLU A 388 -4.46 8.61 -6.05
C GLU A 388 -5.13 9.32 -7.20
N LEU A 389 -6.01 10.29 -6.90
CA LEU A 389 -6.78 10.98 -7.92
C LEU A 389 -6.88 12.48 -7.66
N TYR A 390 -6.71 13.25 -8.73
CA TYR A 390 -6.90 14.69 -8.79
C TYR A 390 -7.91 15.00 -9.89
N HIS A 391 -8.93 15.80 -9.57
CA HIS A 391 -9.85 16.31 -10.56
C HIS A 391 -10.21 17.77 -10.27
N GLU A 392 -9.99 18.65 -11.25
CA GLU A 392 -10.40 20.06 -11.17
C GLU A 392 -11.75 20.26 -11.84
N PHE A 393 -12.61 21.05 -11.22
CA PHE A 393 -13.92 21.42 -11.75
C PHE A 393 -13.94 22.92 -12.10
N GLY A 394 -14.85 23.33 -12.99
CA GLY A 394 -15.03 24.75 -13.32
C GLY A 394 -15.62 25.60 -12.18
N GLU A 395 -16.28 24.94 -11.22
CA GLU A 395 -17.01 25.55 -10.11
C GLU A 395 -16.42 25.15 -8.75
N GLU A 396 -16.68 25.97 -7.73
CA GLU A 396 -16.25 25.72 -6.35
C GLU A 396 -17.02 24.55 -5.73
N ALA A 397 -16.29 23.62 -5.11
CA ALA A 397 -16.88 22.51 -4.37
C ALA A 397 -16.99 22.86 -2.88
N TYR A 398 -18.21 22.87 -2.35
CA TYR A 398 -18.52 23.22 -0.96
C TYR A 398 -18.64 22.01 -0.03
N SER A 399 -19.06 20.86 -0.54
CA SER A 399 -19.23 19.63 0.25
C SER A 399 -18.86 18.40 -0.56
N ILE A 400 -18.46 17.34 0.17
CA ILE A 400 -18.07 16.07 -0.40
C ILE A 400 -18.51 14.94 0.51
N ALA A 401 -18.99 13.85 -0.08
CA ALA A 401 -19.29 12.60 0.61
C ALA A 401 -18.85 11.41 -0.25
N LEU A 402 -18.15 10.46 0.35
CA LEU A 402 -17.74 9.21 -0.26
C LEU A 402 -18.75 8.12 0.09
N HIS A 403 -19.16 7.35 -0.91
CA HIS A 403 -19.98 6.18 -0.65
C HIS A 403 -19.13 5.12 0.09
N PRO A 404 -19.69 4.38 1.07
CA PRO A 404 -18.94 3.37 1.84
C PRO A 404 -18.21 2.30 1.00
N SER A 405 -18.65 2.05 -0.24
CA SER A 405 -17.97 1.14 -1.18
C SER A 405 -16.69 1.71 -1.81
N GLY A 406 -16.51 3.04 -1.81
CA GLY A 406 -15.39 3.69 -2.50
C GLY A 406 -15.48 3.67 -4.03
N LEU A 407 -16.69 3.52 -4.58
CA LEU A 407 -16.95 3.55 -6.02
C LEU A 407 -17.74 4.78 -6.48
N TYR A 408 -18.45 5.44 -5.56
CA TYR A 408 -19.25 6.62 -5.84
C TYR A 408 -18.84 7.77 -4.93
N ILE A 409 -18.96 8.98 -5.46
CA ILE A 409 -18.68 10.21 -4.74
C ILE A 409 -19.75 11.25 -5.06
N LEU A 410 -20.17 11.97 -4.02
CA LEU A 410 -21.13 13.04 -4.09
C LEU A 410 -20.40 14.36 -3.84
N VAL A 411 -20.49 15.29 -4.79
CA VAL A 411 -19.81 16.60 -4.71
C VAL A 411 -20.83 17.71 -4.85
N GLY A 412 -20.91 18.58 -3.85
CA GLY A 412 -21.81 19.74 -3.84
C GLY A 412 -21.10 20.97 -4.38
N PHE A 413 -21.56 21.47 -5.52
CA PHE A 413 -21.05 22.70 -6.14
C PHE A 413 -21.95 23.91 -5.82
N SER A 414 -21.54 25.09 -6.30
CA SER A 414 -22.36 26.29 -6.29
C SER A 414 -23.68 26.12 -7.04
N ASP A 415 -23.67 25.46 -8.21
CA ASP A 415 -24.84 25.28 -9.05
C ASP A 415 -25.71 24.09 -8.64
N LYS A 416 -25.10 22.93 -8.45
CA LYS A 416 -25.76 21.63 -8.39
C LYS A 416 -24.98 20.68 -7.50
N LEU A 417 -25.67 19.62 -7.09
CA LEU A 417 -25.05 18.48 -6.43
C LEU A 417 -24.84 17.37 -7.47
N ARG A 418 -23.61 16.91 -7.64
CA ARG A 418 -23.23 15.90 -8.64
C ARG A 418 -22.86 14.59 -7.96
N LEU A 419 -23.48 13.49 -8.41
CA LEU A 419 -23.10 12.13 -8.06
C LEU A 419 -22.28 11.55 -9.22
N SER A 420 -21.08 11.10 -8.87
CA SER A 420 -20.04 10.69 -9.80
C SER A 420 -19.50 9.31 -9.46
N ASN A 421 -19.07 8.58 -10.49
CA ASN A 421 -18.29 7.36 -10.35
C ASN A 421 -16.83 7.74 -10.08
N LEU A 422 -16.22 7.06 -9.12
CA LEU A 422 -14.79 7.12 -8.85
C LEU A 422 -14.11 6.03 -9.69
N LEU A 423 -13.58 6.42 -10.85
CA LEU A 423 -12.80 5.55 -11.71
C LEU A 423 -11.31 5.60 -11.30
N ILE A 424 -10.49 4.76 -11.91
CA ILE A 424 -9.03 4.72 -11.63
C ILE A 424 -8.34 6.06 -11.92
N ASP A 425 -8.66 6.70 -13.05
CA ASP A 425 -7.93 7.86 -13.56
C ASP A 425 -8.77 9.16 -13.60
N GLU A 426 -10.07 9.08 -13.31
CA GLU A 426 -11.00 10.20 -13.47
C GLU A 426 -12.27 10.11 -12.59
N ILE A 427 -12.88 11.26 -12.31
CA ILE A 427 -14.17 11.37 -11.61
C ILE A 427 -15.25 11.71 -12.64
N ARG A 428 -16.11 10.74 -12.96
CA ARG A 428 -17.13 10.92 -14.00
C ARG A 428 -18.52 11.11 -13.39
N THR A 429 -19.10 12.28 -13.58
CA THR A 429 -20.49 12.55 -13.18
C THR A 429 -21.47 11.74 -14.02
N PHE A 430 -22.41 11.06 -13.37
CA PHE A 430 -23.49 10.33 -14.05
C PHE A 430 -24.89 10.80 -13.63
N LYS A 431 -25.02 11.50 -12.50
CA LYS A 431 -26.30 12.08 -12.06
C LYS A 431 -26.10 13.45 -11.44
N GLU A 432 -26.98 14.39 -11.78
CA GLU A 432 -27.02 15.73 -11.17
C GLU A 432 -28.35 15.97 -10.46
N PHE A 433 -28.29 16.66 -9.33
CA PHE A 433 -29.44 17.12 -8.54
C PHE A 433 -29.45 18.65 -8.50
N THR A 434 -30.63 19.25 -8.64
CA THR A 434 -30.83 20.71 -8.69
C THR A 434 -30.76 21.38 -7.32
N ILE A 435 -29.76 21.01 -6.50
CA ILE A 435 -29.50 21.55 -5.17
C ILE A 435 -28.35 22.53 -5.29
N ARG A 436 -28.67 23.82 -5.22
CA ARG A 436 -27.68 24.91 -5.29
C ARG A 436 -26.98 25.09 -3.95
N GLY A 437 -25.66 25.28 -3.99
CA GLY A 437 -24.84 25.66 -2.83
C GLY A 437 -24.92 24.68 -1.67
N CYS A 438 -24.89 23.38 -1.95
CA CYS A 438 -24.95 22.34 -0.93
C CYS A 438 -23.70 22.40 -0.03
N ARG A 439 -23.84 22.88 1.21
CA ARG A 439 -22.73 23.03 2.16
C ARG A 439 -22.46 21.80 3.01
N GLU A 440 -23.40 20.87 3.10
CA GLU A 440 -23.22 19.60 3.80
C GLU A 440 -23.96 18.49 3.06
N CYS A 441 -23.26 17.39 2.81
CA CYS A 441 -23.82 16.15 2.30
C CYS A 441 -23.16 14.97 3.03
N ALA A 442 -23.91 13.88 3.19
CA ALA A 442 -23.40 12.67 3.84
C ALA A 442 -24.15 11.43 3.37
N PHE A 443 -23.42 10.35 3.06
CA PHE A 443 -24.01 9.03 2.86
C PHE A 443 -24.38 8.39 4.20
N SER A 444 -25.41 7.55 4.16
CA SER A 444 -25.71 6.56 5.21
C SER A 444 -24.58 5.52 5.31
N ASN A 445 -24.44 4.84 6.45
CA ASN A 445 -23.39 3.85 6.67
C ASN A 445 -23.53 2.63 5.74
N GLY A 446 -24.78 2.25 5.43
CA GLY A 446 -25.07 1.23 4.42
C GLY A 446 -25.00 1.73 2.97
N GLY A 447 -24.88 3.04 2.75
CA GLY A 447 -24.77 3.67 1.43
C GLY A 447 -26.07 3.74 0.60
N HIS A 448 -27.13 3.06 1.03
CA HIS A 448 -28.43 3.02 0.36
C HIS A 448 -29.17 4.37 0.30
N LEU A 449 -28.89 5.27 1.25
CA LEU A 449 -29.41 6.64 1.30
C LEU A 449 -28.27 7.67 1.35
N PHE A 450 -28.55 8.90 0.91
CA PHE A 450 -27.72 10.07 1.17
C PHE A 450 -28.57 11.29 1.55
N ALA A 451 -28.00 12.13 2.41
CA ALA A 451 -28.60 13.39 2.85
C ALA A 451 -27.87 14.57 2.20
N ALA A 452 -28.63 15.56 1.74
CA ALA A 452 -28.11 16.79 1.15
C ALA A 452 -28.83 18.01 1.73
N VAL A 453 -28.07 19.02 2.17
CA VAL A 453 -28.62 20.26 2.73
C VAL A 453 -28.93 21.25 1.63
N HIS A 454 -30.20 21.63 1.52
CA HIS A 454 -30.68 22.71 0.64
C HIS A 454 -31.16 23.90 1.48
N GLY A 455 -30.26 24.85 1.74
CA GLY A 455 -30.54 26.00 2.60
C GLY A 455 -30.76 25.58 4.06
N ASN A 456 -32.01 25.60 4.50
CA ASN A 456 -32.41 25.21 5.86
C ASN A 456 -33.13 23.84 5.91
N VAL A 457 -33.35 23.21 4.74
CA VAL A 457 -34.03 21.91 4.63
C VAL A 457 -33.00 20.85 4.34
N ILE A 458 -33.13 19.69 4.99
CA ILE A 458 -32.32 18.52 4.66
C ILE A 458 -33.16 17.59 3.79
N GLN A 459 -32.64 17.22 2.62
CA GLN A 459 -33.31 16.33 1.68
C GLN A 459 -32.62 14.97 1.70
N ILE A 460 -33.39 13.90 1.85
CA ILE A 460 -32.90 12.51 1.83
C ILE A 460 -33.24 11.90 0.48
N TYR A 461 -32.26 11.30 -0.16
CA TYR A 461 -32.38 10.64 -1.45
C TYR A 461 -31.95 9.18 -1.36
N SER A 462 -32.56 8.34 -2.21
CA SER A 462 -32.10 6.97 -2.43
C SER A 462 -30.93 6.95 -3.42
N THR A 463 -29.85 6.26 -3.06
CA THR A 463 -28.66 6.12 -3.93
C THR A 463 -28.94 5.22 -5.15
N ILE A 464 -29.98 4.39 -5.08
CA ILE A 464 -30.32 3.42 -6.15
C ILE A 464 -31.34 4.02 -7.12
N THR A 465 -32.42 4.61 -6.60
CA THR A 465 -33.51 5.15 -7.43
C THR A 465 -33.31 6.61 -7.79
N PHE A 466 -32.43 7.33 -7.08
CA PHE A 466 -32.21 8.79 -7.18
C PHE A 466 -33.46 9.63 -6.86
N GLU A 467 -34.46 9.03 -6.23
CA GLU A 467 -35.68 9.72 -5.82
C GLU A 467 -35.52 10.31 -4.43
N ASN A 468 -36.23 11.42 -4.18
CA ASN A 468 -36.30 12.04 -2.86
C ASN A 468 -37.24 11.23 -1.97
N VAL A 469 -36.70 10.65 -0.90
CA VAL A 469 -37.44 9.82 0.05
C VAL A 469 -38.12 10.69 1.12
N ALA A 470 -37.41 11.68 1.64
CA ALA A 470 -37.91 12.56 2.69
C ALA A 470 -37.32 13.97 2.63
N ASN A 471 -38.05 14.93 3.19
CA ASN A 471 -37.60 16.32 3.37
C ASN A 471 -37.78 16.72 4.83
N LEU A 472 -36.67 16.90 5.54
CA LEU A 472 -36.63 17.30 6.94
C LEU A 472 -36.69 18.83 7.03
N LYS A 473 -37.85 19.34 7.47
CA LYS A 473 -38.11 20.78 7.63
C LYS A 473 -38.24 21.10 9.11
N GLY A 474 -37.39 22.02 9.61
CA GLY A 474 -37.50 22.50 10.99
C GLY A 474 -36.39 23.47 11.42
N HIS A 475 -35.23 23.46 10.76
CA HIS A 475 -34.21 24.46 11.02
C HIS A 475 -34.64 25.85 10.52
N ASN A 476 -34.43 26.85 11.36
CA ASN A 476 -34.70 28.25 11.03
C ASN A 476 -33.45 28.98 10.51
N GLY A 477 -32.27 28.38 10.73
CA GLY A 477 -30.97 28.85 10.25
C GLY A 477 -30.32 27.84 9.31
N LYS A 478 -29.14 28.19 8.80
CA LYS A 478 -28.34 27.29 7.95
C LYS A 478 -27.87 26.09 8.78
N VAL A 479 -28.03 24.89 8.24
CA VAL A 479 -27.49 23.66 8.81
C VAL A 479 -25.97 23.64 8.59
N LYS A 480 -25.19 23.35 9.64
CA LYS A 480 -23.73 23.38 9.60
C LYS A 480 -23.09 21.99 9.61
N SER A 481 -23.74 21.02 10.25
CA SER A 481 -23.26 19.63 10.30
C SER A 481 -24.43 18.66 10.42
N LEU A 482 -24.22 17.47 9.87
CA LEU A 482 -25.20 16.40 9.85
C LEU A 482 -24.49 15.05 9.99
N VAL A 483 -25.03 14.17 10.83
CA VAL A 483 -24.47 12.84 11.10
C VAL A 483 -25.59 11.79 11.14
N TRP A 484 -25.34 10.65 10.52
CA TRP A 484 -26.21 9.47 10.57
C TRP A 484 -25.91 8.65 11.83
N SER A 485 -26.93 8.07 12.45
CA SER A 485 -26.74 7.04 13.47
C SER A 485 -26.15 5.77 12.82
N SER A 486 -25.46 4.93 13.60
CA SER A 486 -24.80 3.73 13.07
C SER A 486 -25.74 2.68 12.47
N ASP A 487 -27.02 2.72 12.83
CA ASP A 487 -28.09 1.88 12.28
C ASP A 487 -28.85 2.54 11.12
N ASP A 488 -28.45 3.73 10.68
CA ASP A 488 -29.09 4.56 9.64
C ASP A 488 -30.57 4.94 9.93
N SER A 489 -31.08 4.65 11.14
CA SER A 489 -32.48 4.91 11.51
C SER A 489 -32.74 6.37 11.89
N LYS A 490 -31.72 7.07 12.39
CA LYS A 490 -31.78 8.45 12.83
C LYS A 490 -30.75 9.32 12.12
N ILE A 491 -31.09 10.59 12.00
CA ILE A 491 -30.18 11.65 11.54
C ILE A 491 -30.15 12.74 12.61
N VAL A 492 -28.95 13.16 12.99
CA VAL A 492 -28.77 14.29 13.89
C VAL A 492 -28.22 15.47 13.10
N SER A 493 -28.86 16.63 13.23
CA SER A 493 -28.46 17.85 12.54
C SER A 493 -28.29 19.00 13.51
N CYS A 494 -27.30 19.86 13.25
CA CYS A 494 -27.09 21.08 14.02
C CYS A 494 -26.96 22.31 13.11
N GLY A 495 -27.43 23.46 13.59
CA GLY A 495 -27.52 24.67 12.80
C GLY A 495 -27.19 25.96 13.55
N LEU A 496 -27.15 27.05 12.77
CA LEU A 496 -26.99 28.42 13.27
C LEU A 496 -28.21 28.94 14.04
N ASP A 497 -29.32 28.20 14.06
CA ASP A 497 -30.49 28.52 14.88
C ASP A 497 -30.34 28.11 16.35
N GLY A 498 -29.21 27.49 16.70
CA GLY A 498 -28.95 27.00 18.06
C GLY A 498 -29.78 25.79 18.43
N ALA A 499 -30.25 25.03 17.43
CA ALA A 499 -30.94 23.78 17.63
C ALA A 499 -30.08 22.59 17.20
N VAL A 500 -30.15 21.53 18.00
CA VAL A 500 -29.76 20.17 17.61
C VAL A 500 -31.06 19.37 17.49
N TYR A 501 -31.33 18.88 16.28
CA TYR A 501 -32.52 18.08 16.00
C TYR A 501 -32.15 16.63 15.73
N GLU A 502 -32.95 15.72 16.27
CA GLU A 502 -32.90 14.29 15.97
C GLU A 502 -34.11 13.94 15.09
N TRP A 503 -33.83 13.38 13.92
CA TRP A 503 -34.81 13.03 12.90
C TRP A 503 -34.86 11.53 12.72
N GLU A 504 -36.04 10.99 12.47
CA GLU A 504 -36.21 9.62 11.98
C GLU A 504 -36.07 9.61 10.45
N SER A 505 -35.17 8.78 9.92
CA SER A 505 -34.77 8.83 8.50
C SER A 505 -35.90 8.44 7.54
N TYR A 506 -36.69 7.42 7.89
CA TYR A 506 -37.77 6.90 7.03
C TYR A 506 -39.04 7.75 7.04
N THR A 507 -39.44 8.24 8.22
CA THR A 507 -40.69 9.01 8.36
C THR A 507 -40.48 10.50 8.13
N GLY A 508 -39.22 10.96 8.22
CA GLY A 508 -38.86 12.37 8.19
C GLY A 508 -39.36 13.17 9.39
N LYS A 509 -39.85 12.51 10.44
CA LYS A 509 -40.36 13.16 11.64
C LYS A 509 -39.23 13.53 12.59
N ARG A 510 -39.43 14.61 13.33
CA ARG A 510 -38.54 15.04 14.41
C ARG A 510 -38.87 14.26 15.68
N VAL A 511 -37.88 13.53 16.20
CA VAL A 511 -38.00 12.68 17.40
C VAL A 511 -37.50 13.42 18.64
N GLY A 512 -36.42 14.20 18.51
CA GLY A 512 -35.81 14.95 19.60
C GLY A 512 -35.45 16.37 19.20
N GLU A 513 -35.51 17.29 20.16
CA GLU A 513 -35.01 18.66 19.98
C GLU A 513 -34.28 19.15 21.24
N SER A 514 -33.10 19.73 21.04
CA SER A 514 -32.37 20.46 22.07
C SER A 514 -32.04 21.84 21.54
N VAL A 515 -32.67 22.88 22.10
CA VAL A 515 -32.59 24.24 21.57
C VAL A 515 -31.99 25.18 22.61
N LEU A 516 -30.88 25.81 22.23
CA LEU A 516 -30.24 26.88 22.98
C LEU A 516 -29.98 28.08 22.05
N LYS A 517 -30.89 29.05 22.07
CA LYS A 517 -30.87 30.21 21.14
C LYS A 517 -29.63 31.10 21.25
N SER A 518 -28.88 31.03 22.34
CA SER A 518 -27.63 31.81 22.54
C SER A 518 -26.40 31.18 21.88
N CYS A 519 -26.50 29.94 21.39
CA CYS A 519 -25.38 29.23 20.77
C CYS A 519 -25.64 28.98 19.28
N HIS A 520 -24.60 29.10 18.46
CA HIS A 520 -24.61 28.64 17.08
C HIS A 520 -23.80 27.34 16.99
N TYR A 521 -24.47 26.21 16.76
CA TYR A 521 -23.79 24.92 16.69
C TYR A 521 -23.10 24.73 15.33
N THR A 522 -21.83 24.31 15.37
CA THR A 522 -20.99 24.16 14.18
C THR A 522 -20.68 22.71 13.86
N GLY A 523 -20.63 21.84 14.86
CA GLY A 523 -20.31 20.42 14.70
C GLY A 523 -21.14 19.54 15.63
N VAL A 524 -21.43 18.32 15.17
CA VAL A 524 -22.17 17.31 15.92
C VAL A 524 -21.55 15.93 15.71
N ALA A 525 -21.59 15.09 16.73
CA ALA A 525 -21.21 13.68 16.67
C ALA A 525 -22.21 12.83 17.49
N VAL A 526 -22.40 11.58 17.11
CA VAL A 526 -23.38 10.68 17.74
C VAL A 526 -22.67 9.40 18.18
N THR A 527 -23.07 8.84 19.32
CA THR A 527 -22.57 7.54 19.79
C THR A 527 -23.10 6.37 18.94
N HIS A 528 -22.36 5.26 18.94
CA HIS A 528 -22.73 4.06 18.18
C HIS A 528 -24.11 3.50 18.57
N ASP A 529 -24.52 3.70 19.83
CA ASP A 529 -25.84 3.31 20.32
C ASP A 529 -26.98 4.26 19.90
N GLY A 530 -26.67 5.40 19.28
CA GLY A 530 -27.64 6.40 18.84
C GLY A 530 -28.42 7.09 19.96
N LYS A 531 -27.93 7.02 21.21
CA LYS A 531 -28.62 7.57 22.40
C LYS A 531 -28.04 8.89 22.89
N THR A 532 -26.76 9.13 22.66
CA THR A 532 -26.09 10.35 23.12
C THR A 532 -25.47 11.09 21.94
N THR A 533 -25.65 12.40 21.96
CA THR A 533 -25.21 13.33 20.93
C THR A 533 -24.26 14.34 21.55
N PHE A 534 -23.13 14.56 20.92
CA PHE A 534 -22.18 15.60 21.30
C PHE A 534 -22.29 16.78 20.34
N ALA A 535 -22.46 17.99 20.88
CA ALA A 535 -22.58 19.21 20.09
C ALA A 535 -21.56 20.25 20.55
N VAL A 536 -21.01 20.98 19.58
CA VAL A 536 -20.05 22.07 19.80
C VAL A 536 -20.46 23.31 19.01
N GLY A 537 -20.17 24.50 19.55
CA GLY A 537 -20.58 25.74 18.92
C GLY A 537 -19.92 27.01 19.48
N SER A 538 -20.56 28.15 19.23
CA SER A 538 -20.06 29.48 19.57
C SER A 538 -19.98 29.78 21.08
N ASP A 539 -20.66 28.98 21.90
CA ASP A 539 -20.66 29.13 23.37
C ASP A 539 -19.38 28.61 24.05
N LYS A 540 -18.43 28.10 23.27
CA LYS A 540 -17.14 27.54 23.75
C LYS A 540 -17.31 26.36 24.69
N THR A 541 -18.42 25.64 24.58
CA THR A 541 -18.66 24.45 25.40
C THR A 541 -18.88 23.23 24.51
N LEU A 542 -18.47 22.07 25.01
CA LEU A 542 -18.87 20.77 24.47
C LEU A 542 -20.01 20.23 25.30
N LYS A 543 -21.13 19.95 24.65
CA LYS A 543 -22.35 19.48 25.31
C LYS A 543 -22.63 18.04 24.97
N GLU A 544 -22.91 17.26 26.00
CA GLU A 544 -23.47 15.92 25.88
C GLU A 544 -24.98 15.99 26.06
N ILE A 545 -25.70 15.59 25.02
CA ILE A 545 -27.15 15.62 24.94
C ILE A 545 -27.65 14.18 24.91
N SER A 546 -28.56 13.84 25.81
CA SER A 546 -29.29 12.57 25.80
C SER A 546 -30.74 12.83 26.19
N ASP A 547 -31.66 12.07 25.60
CA ASP A 547 -33.11 12.23 25.82
C ASP A 547 -33.58 13.70 25.66
N SER A 548 -33.02 14.41 24.66
CA SER A 548 -33.29 15.83 24.40
C SER A 548 -32.90 16.82 25.53
N GLN A 549 -32.09 16.39 26.49
CA GLN A 549 -31.58 17.24 27.58
C GLN A 549 -30.05 17.28 27.59
N ILE A 550 -29.48 18.42 28.02
CA ILE A 550 -28.02 18.57 28.20
C ILE A 550 -27.64 17.92 29.53
N LEU A 551 -26.91 16.80 29.47
CA LEU A 551 -26.45 16.05 30.64
C LEU A 551 -25.18 16.65 31.25
N ARG A 552 -24.21 16.98 30.39
CA ARG A 552 -22.88 17.48 30.79
C ARG A 552 -22.44 18.59 29.85
N GLU A 553 -21.78 19.59 30.43
CA GLU A 553 -21.19 20.72 29.71
C GLU A 553 -19.72 20.82 30.12
N VAL A 554 -18.83 20.75 29.14
CA VAL A 554 -17.39 20.89 29.34
C VAL A 554 -16.97 22.22 28.72
N ASP A 555 -16.49 23.14 29.55
CA ASP A 555 -16.01 24.45 29.13
C ASP A 555 -14.64 24.34 28.45
N ALA A 556 -14.53 24.89 27.24
CA ALA A 556 -13.32 24.94 26.42
C ALA A 556 -12.46 26.21 26.68
N GLY A 557 -12.83 27.02 27.67
CA GLY A 557 -12.06 28.21 28.04
C GLY A 557 -12.13 29.32 26.99
N GLU A 558 -10.99 29.83 26.52
CA GLU A 558 -10.96 31.03 25.66
C GLU A 558 -11.29 30.76 24.19
N THR A 559 -11.18 29.51 23.71
CA THR A 559 -11.25 29.16 22.28
C THR A 559 -12.55 28.43 21.94
N THR A 560 -13.13 28.71 20.76
CA THR A 560 -14.31 28.00 20.24
C THR A 560 -13.93 26.67 19.59
N LEU A 561 -14.78 25.65 19.78
CA LEU A 561 -14.69 24.37 19.11
C LEU A 561 -15.46 24.42 17.79
N SER A 562 -14.79 24.13 16.67
CA SER A 562 -15.37 24.18 15.34
C SER A 562 -15.98 22.85 14.90
N SER A 563 -15.37 21.73 15.29
CA SER A 563 -15.77 20.38 14.86
C SER A 563 -15.57 19.37 16.01
N VAL A 564 -16.28 18.25 15.96
CA VAL A 564 -16.20 17.16 16.93
C VAL A 564 -16.26 15.82 16.19
N ALA A 565 -15.46 14.85 16.63
CA ALA A 565 -15.43 13.51 16.06
C ALA A 565 -15.35 12.45 17.17
N LEU A 566 -16.20 11.44 17.09
CA LEU A 566 -16.24 10.30 18.00
C LEU A 566 -15.79 9.03 17.27
N SER A 567 -14.98 8.19 17.93
CA SER A 567 -14.55 6.90 17.40
C SER A 567 -15.73 5.95 17.19
N HIS A 568 -15.66 5.07 16.19
CA HIS A 568 -16.70 4.05 15.93
C HIS A 568 -16.82 3.03 17.07
N SER A 569 -15.74 2.76 17.79
CA SER A 569 -15.72 1.97 19.02
C SER A 569 -16.39 2.65 20.21
N GLY A 570 -16.73 3.93 20.11
CA GLY A 570 -17.33 4.72 21.18
C GLY A 570 -16.43 4.92 22.40
N ARG A 571 -15.09 4.89 22.22
CA ARG A 571 -14.11 4.98 23.32
C ARG A 571 -13.27 6.25 23.31
N MET A 572 -13.28 7.02 22.23
CA MET A 572 -12.42 8.18 22.04
C MET A 572 -13.21 9.34 21.44
N LEU A 573 -12.95 10.55 21.93
CA LEU A 573 -13.61 11.78 21.50
C LEU A 573 -12.56 12.85 21.21
N PHE A 574 -12.72 13.53 20.09
CA PHE A 574 -11.83 14.60 19.65
C PHE A 574 -12.61 15.88 19.34
N GLY A 575 -12.04 17.02 19.71
CA GLY A 575 -12.57 18.35 19.42
C GLY A 575 -11.57 19.16 18.60
N GLY A 576 -12.02 19.81 17.53
CA GLY A 576 -11.19 20.68 16.71
C GLY A 576 -11.45 22.14 17.08
N THR A 577 -10.41 22.95 17.22
CA THR A 577 -10.56 24.36 17.58
C THR A 577 -10.52 25.29 16.37
N ALA A 578 -11.05 26.50 16.56
CA ALA A 578 -10.93 27.59 15.58
C ALA A 578 -9.47 28.09 15.41
N LYS A 579 -8.54 27.73 16.30
CA LYS A 579 -7.13 28.10 16.21
C LYS A 579 -6.25 27.02 15.55
N GLY A 580 -6.83 25.91 15.10
CA GLY A 580 -6.08 24.82 14.45
C GLY A 580 -5.49 23.78 15.41
N THR A 581 -5.85 23.85 16.69
CA THR A 581 -5.48 22.84 17.68
C THR A 581 -6.49 21.70 17.73
N LEU A 582 -5.98 20.49 17.90
CA LEU A 582 -6.75 19.28 18.10
C LEU A 582 -6.78 18.96 19.59
N TRP A 583 -7.97 18.74 20.13
CA TRP A 583 -8.18 18.31 21.50
C TRP A 583 -8.50 16.83 21.53
N SER A 584 -7.73 16.06 22.29
CA SER A 584 -8.13 14.72 22.67
C SER A 584 -8.75 14.75 24.06
N LEU A 585 -10.02 14.35 24.14
CA LEU A 585 -10.81 14.39 25.37
C LEU A 585 -10.80 13.01 26.04
N LYS A 586 -10.74 13.01 27.37
CA LYS A 586 -10.95 11.79 28.15
C LYS A 586 -12.39 11.34 28.01
N PHE A 587 -12.58 10.07 27.65
CA PHE A 587 -13.91 9.48 27.45
C PHE A 587 -14.10 8.26 28.36
N PRO A 588 -15.27 8.07 29.00
CA PRO A 588 -16.44 8.98 29.05
C PRO A 588 -16.14 10.32 29.73
N LEU A 589 -16.90 11.37 29.40
CA LEU A 589 -16.65 12.74 29.88
C LEU A 589 -16.71 12.85 31.41
N THR A 590 -15.71 13.48 32.02
CA THR A 590 -15.71 13.82 33.46
C THR A 590 -15.94 15.33 33.65
N ILE A 591 -16.34 15.77 34.85
CA ILE A 591 -16.45 17.19 35.20
C ILE A 591 -15.49 17.46 36.38
N PRO A 592 -14.50 18.38 36.23
CA PRO A 592 -14.14 19.11 35.01
C PRO A 592 -13.59 18.17 33.93
N GLY A 593 -13.86 18.47 32.65
CA GLY A 593 -13.36 17.67 31.54
C GLY A 593 -11.83 17.71 31.48
N GLU A 594 -11.19 16.57 31.24
CA GLU A 594 -9.74 16.49 31.02
C GLU A 594 -9.47 16.34 29.52
N TRP A 595 -8.62 17.20 28.95
CA TRP A 595 -8.19 17.12 27.56
C TRP A 595 -6.69 17.35 27.40
N GLN A 596 -6.15 16.85 26.28
CA GLN A 596 -4.81 17.14 25.81
C GLN A 596 -4.89 17.95 24.52
N GLU A 597 -4.22 19.10 24.50
CA GLU A 597 -4.12 19.96 23.32
C GLU A 597 -2.92 19.56 22.46
N LEU A 598 -3.16 19.43 21.15
CA LEU A 598 -2.18 19.06 20.14
C LEU A 598 -2.19 20.12 19.03
N GLN A 599 -1.09 20.85 18.88
CA GLN A 599 -0.92 21.82 17.79
C GLN A 599 -0.67 21.08 16.47
N GLY A 600 -1.40 21.44 15.42
CA GLY A 600 -1.22 20.86 14.09
C GLY A 600 -1.43 21.86 12.98
N HIS A 601 -2.68 22.32 12.82
CA HIS A 601 -3.04 23.32 11.82
C HIS A 601 -2.69 24.74 12.29
N GLY A 602 -2.51 25.65 11.33
CA GLY A 602 -2.28 27.08 11.58
C GLY A 602 -3.55 27.94 11.49
N SER A 603 -4.68 27.35 11.12
CA SER A 603 -5.99 28.01 11.05
C SER A 603 -7.10 27.06 11.52
N GLN A 604 -8.34 27.54 11.52
CA GLN A 604 -9.54 26.80 11.94
C GLN A 604 -9.64 25.44 11.26
N ILE A 605 -9.87 24.40 12.08
CA ILE A 605 -10.22 23.06 11.60
C ILE A 605 -11.65 23.10 11.05
N THR A 606 -11.83 22.85 9.76
CA THR A 606 -13.13 22.93 9.09
C THR A 606 -13.93 21.64 9.27
N LYS A 607 -13.28 20.48 9.15
CA LYS A 607 -13.87 19.15 9.32
C LYS A 607 -12.88 18.17 9.94
N MET A 608 -13.42 17.17 10.62
CA MET A 608 -12.67 16.04 11.17
C MET A 608 -13.46 14.74 11.01
N LYS A 609 -12.77 13.66 10.67
CA LYS A 609 -13.34 12.32 10.54
C LYS A 609 -12.33 11.29 11.03
N ILE A 610 -12.81 10.28 11.75
CA ILE A 610 -12.00 9.12 12.15
C ILE A 610 -12.20 8.02 11.11
N THR A 611 -11.15 7.28 10.80
CA THR A 611 -11.24 6.12 9.91
C THR A 611 -12.09 5.02 10.53
N TYR A 612 -12.74 4.19 9.71
CA TYR A 612 -13.66 3.15 10.20
C TYR A 612 -12.98 2.06 11.06
N ASP A 613 -11.66 1.93 10.96
CA ASP A 613 -10.82 1.05 11.77
C ASP A 613 -10.39 1.70 13.12
N ASP A 614 -10.75 2.96 13.37
CA ASP A 614 -10.35 3.78 14.52
C ASP A 614 -8.81 3.92 14.70
N GLN A 615 -8.02 3.67 13.64
CA GLN A 615 -6.56 3.81 13.70
C GLN A 615 -6.08 5.23 13.41
N TYR A 616 -6.82 5.97 12.59
CA TYR A 616 -6.43 7.29 12.14
C TYR A 616 -7.56 8.31 12.32
N LEU A 617 -7.17 9.53 12.68
CA LEU A 617 -8.02 10.71 12.64
C LEU A 617 -7.51 11.60 11.52
N VAL A 618 -8.41 12.06 10.65
CA VAL A 618 -8.11 12.98 9.56
C VAL A 618 -8.70 14.34 9.91
N THR A 619 -7.87 15.38 9.85
CA THR A 619 -8.29 16.77 10.08
C THR A 619 -7.95 17.62 8.87
N VAL A 620 -8.87 18.52 8.50
CA VAL A 620 -8.70 19.48 7.41
C VAL A 620 -8.93 20.89 7.91
N SER A 621 -8.26 21.85 7.29
CA SER A 621 -8.21 23.24 7.76
C SER A 621 -8.34 24.25 6.62
N GLU A 622 -8.66 25.48 6.99
CA GLU A 622 -8.63 26.64 6.09
C GLU A 622 -7.22 26.98 5.59
N ASP A 623 -6.17 26.48 6.25
CA ASP A 623 -4.77 26.67 5.83
C ASP A 623 -4.33 25.78 4.65
N ALA A 624 -5.28 25.13 3.98
CA ALA A 624 -5.09 24.21 2.86
C ALA A 624 -4.32 22.92 3.20
N SER A 625 -4.16 22.58 4.48
CA SER A 625 -3.50 21.34 4.91
C SER A 625 -4.48 20.24 5.35
N VAL A 626 -4.08 18.99 5.10
CA VAL A 626 -4.72 17.76 5.58
C VAL A 626 -3.74 17.05 6.50
N ILE A 627 -4.12 16.79 7.75
CA ILE A 627 -3.27 16.07 8.71
C ILE A 627 -3.89 14.71 9.00
N LEU A 628 -3.06 13.66 8.84
CA LEU A 628 -3.37 12.30 9.25
C LEU A 628 -2.73 12.04 10.62
N TRP A 629 -3.56 11.87 11.64
CA TRP A 629 -3.15 11.54 13.00
C TRP A 629 -3.29 10.05 13.24
N LYS A 630 -2.21 9.39 13.67
CA LYS A 630 -2.27 8.03 14.20
C LYS A 630 -2.77 8.07 15.64
N ILE A 631 -3.85 7.35 15.90
CA ILE A 631 -4.47 7.27 17.22
C ILE A 631 -3.89 6.07 17.97
N GLN A 632 -3.52 6.27 19.24
CA GLN A 632 -3.05 5.22 20.14
C GLN A 632 -3.73 5.38 21.50
N ASP A 633 -4.29 4.31 22.03
CA ASP A 633 -4.72 4.29 23.42
C ASP A 633 -3.49 4.07 24.33
N LYS A 634 -3.40 4.78 25.46
CA LYS A 634 -2.29 4.64 26.42
C LYS A 634 -2.20 3.22 27.00
N GLU A 635 -3.26 2.43 26.93
CA GLU A 635 -3.24 1.03 27.36
C GLU A 635 -2.48 0.10 26.36
N GLY A 636 -1.96 0.62 25.24
CA GLY A 636 -1.14 -0.16 24.29
C GLY A 636 -1.89 -1.27 23.57
N ARG A 637 -3.19 -1.43 23.86
CA ARG A 637 -4.13 -2.18 23.05
C ARG A 637 -4.33 -1.35 21.78
N GLY A 638 -3.47 -1.57 20.79
CA GLY A 638 -3.81 -1.18 19.43
C GLY A 638 -5.23 -1.67 19.16
N THR A 639 -6.05 -0.83 18.54
CA THR A 639 -7.44 -1.09 18.17
C THR A 639 -7.50 -2.22 17.12
N LYS A 640 -6.99 -3.40 17.46
CA LYS A 640 -7.16 -4.60 16.68
C LYS A 640 -8.62 -4.99 16.88
N ARG A 641 -9.45 -4.62 15.90
CA ARG A 641 -10.61 -5.46 15.61
C ARG A 641 -10.05 -6.87 15.43
N ASP A 642 -10.63 -7.85 16.11
CA ASP A 642 -10.19 -9.27 16.09
C ASP A 642 -10.25 -9.92 14.68
N LYS A 643 -10.63 -9.16 13.65
CA LYS A 643 -10.50 -9.51 12.23
C LYS A 643 -10.04 -8.28 11.46
N GLU A 644 -8.81 -8.29 10.97
CA GLU A 644 -8.37 -7.39 9.88
C GLU A 644 -9.12 -7.85 8.62
N VAL A 645 -10.29 -7.27 8.38
CA VAL A 645 -10.97 -7.42 7.09
C VAL A 645 -10.12 -6.65 6.08
N GLY A 646 -9.55 -7.36 5.10
CA GLY A 646 -8.77 -6.73 4.03
C GLY A 646 -9.56 -5.66 3.29
N TRP A 647 -8.87 -4.66 2.77
CA TRP A 647 -9.48 -3.63 1.94
C TRP A 647 -10.00 -4.21 0.62
N ALA A 648 -11.06 -3.63 0.08
CA ALA A 648 -11.54 -3.99 -1.24
C ALA A 648 -10.59 -3.43 -2.31
N GLU A 649 -10.01 -4.30 -3.13
CA GLU A 649 -9.08 -3.92 -4.22
C GLU A 649 -9.81 -3.60 -5.53
N GLU A 650 -11.13 -3.77 -5.60
CA GLU A 650 -11.92 -3.51 -6.80
C GLU A 650 -11.84 -2.03 -7.21
N ILE A 651 -11.48 -1.75 -8.46
CA ILE A 651 -11.46 -0.39 -9.03
C ILE A 651 -12.41 -0.35 -10.21
N LEU A 652 -13.15 0.76 -10.36
CA LEU A 652 -13.96 0.96 -11.56
C LEU A 652 -13.08 1.45 -12.72
N ILE A 653 -13.18 0.74 -13.85
CA ILE A 653 -12.54 1.10 -15.12
C ILE A 653 -13.63 1.11 -16.17
N THR A 654 -13.60 2.06 -17.11
CA THR A 654 -14.58 2.03 -18.20
C THR A 654 -14.23 0.92 -19.18
N LYS A 655 -15.24 0.37 -19.86
CA LYS A 655 -15.00 -0.67 -20.87
C LYS A 655 -14.05 -0.19 -21.99
N GLY A 656 -14.17 1.08 -22.40
CA GLY A 656 -13.28 1.67 -23.41
C GLY A 656 -11.83 1.73 -22.95
N ASP A 657 -11.58 2.22 -21.73
CA ASP A 657 -10.21 2.27 -21.20
C ASP A 657 -9.59 0.87 -21.07
N LEU A 658 -10.39 -0.12 -20.68
CA LEU A 658 -9.92 -1.51 -20.61
C LEU A 658 -9.55 -2.05 -21.99
N GLU A 659 -10.34 -1.74 -23.02
CA GLU A 659 -10.05 -2.11 -24.41
C GLU A 659 -8.77 -1.42 -24.92
N ASP A 660 -8.59 -0.12 -24.65
CA ASP A 660 -7.40 0.64 -25.02
C ASP A 660 -6.14 0.13 -24.29
N LYS A 661 -6.23 -0.13 -22.99
CA LYS A 661 -5.13 -0.72 -22.21
C LYS A 661 -4.79 -2.13 -22.69
N ASN A 662 -5.78 -2.94 -23.05
CA ASN A 662 -5.52 -4.25 -23.64
C ASN A 662 -4.83 -4.14 -25.01
N SER A 663 -5.21 -3.17 -25.85
CA SER A 663 -4.53 -2.90 -27.12
C SER A 663 -3.08 -2.48 -26.90
N THR A 664 -2.83 -1.51 -26.03
CA THR A 664 -1.46 -1.05 -25.71
C THR A 664 -0.62 -2.16 -25.06
N MET A 665 -1.22 -3.02 -24.22
CA MET A 665 -0.53 -4.18 -23.64
C MET A 665 -0.14 -5.19 -24.73
N ALA A 666 -1.00 -5.41 -25.73
CA ALA A 666 -0.69 -6.28 -26.86
C ALA A 666 0.47 -5.71 -27.70
N GLU A 667 0.44 -4.42 -28.02
CA GLU A 667 1.51 -3.71 -28.75
C GLU A 667 2.85 -3.71 -27.98
N LEU A 668 2.81 -3.49 -26.66
CA LEU A 668 4.00 -3.55 -25.83
C LEU A 668 4.56 -4.97 -25.75
N LYS A 669 3.71 -5.99 -25.67
CA LYS A 669 4.16 -7.39 -25.72
C LYS A 669 4.86 -7.71 -27.03
N THR A 670 4.29 -7.33 -28.18
CA THR A 670 4.95 -7.53 -29.48
C THR A 670 6.28 -6.79 -29.55
N ARG A 671 6.34 -5.55 -29.03
CA ARG A 671 7.58 -4.76 -29.00
C ARG A 671 8.65 -5.34 -28.07
N VAL A 672 8.25 -5.93 -26.94
CA VAL A 672 9.17 -6.64 -26.02
C VAL A 672 9.70 -7.92 -26.67
N GLU A 673 8.86 -8.65 -27.41
CA GLU A 673 9.30 -9.82 -28.17
C GLU A 673 10.30 -9.42 -29.28
N GLU A 674 10.00 -8.37 -30.04
CA GLU A 674 10.91 -7.80 -31.05
C GLU A 674 12.26 -7.39 -30.43
N MET A 675 12.22 -6.62 -29.33
CA MET A 675 13.42 -6.19 -28.62
C MET A 675 14.19 -7.39 -28.03
N GLY A 676 13.49 -8.44 -27.59
CA GLY A 676 14.08 -9.69 -27.13
C GLY A 676 14.83 -10.41 -28.26
N VAL A 677 14.26 -10.42 -29.48
CA VAL A 677 14.91 -10.97 -30.67
C VAL A 677 16.12 -10.12 -31.07
N GLU A 678 16.00 -8.79 -31.07
CA GLU A 678 17.11 -7.88 -31.37
C GLU A 678 18.25 -8.02 -30.36
N ASN A 679 17.94 -8.04 -29.06
CA ASN A 679 18.94 -8.23 -28.01
C ASN A 679 19.59 -9.62 -28.10
N GLY A 680 18.80 -10.66 -28.38
CA GLY A 680 19.31 -12.00 -28.63
C GLY A 680 20.24 -12.05 -29.84
N TYR A 681 19.94 -11.32 -30.90
CA TYR A 681 20.79 -11.18 -32.08
C TYR A 681 22.09 -10.42 -31.77
N GLN A 682 22.01 -9.31 -31.04
CA GLN A 682 23.17 -8.53 -30.58
C GLN A 682 24.09 -9.35 -29.67
N LEU A 683 23.53 -10.17 -28.78
CA LEU A 683 24.30 -11.06 -27.91
C LEU A 683 25.08 -12.08 -28.74
N ARG A 684 24.43 -12.71 -29.73
CA ARG A 684 25.10 -13.67 -30.64
C ARG A 684 26.22 -13.01 -31.44
N LEU A 685 26.02 -11.79 -31.92
CA LEU A 685 27.06 -11.00 -32.61
C LEU A 685 28.26 -10.73 -31.70
N LYS A 686 28.01 -10.34 -30.45
CA LYS A 686 29.07 -10.13 -29.46
C LYS A 686 29.80 -11.41 -29.12
N ASP A 687 29.08 -12.52 -28.93
CA ASP A 687 29.68 -13.83 -28.67
C ASP A 687 30.54 -14.32 -29.85
N MET A 688 30.09 -14.11 -31.08
CA MET A 688 30.87 -14.42 -32.29
C MET A 688 32.17 -13.61 -32.32
N ASN A 689 32.08 -12.31 -32.05
CA ASN A 689 33.23 -11.39 -32.05
C ASN A 689 34.21 -11.69 -30.89
N TYR A 690 33.71 -12.05 -29.70
CA TYR A 690 34.55 -12.50 -28.59
C TYR A 690 35.22 -13.84 -28.90
N ASN A 691 34.51 -14.78 -29.53
CA ASN A 691 35.11 -16.05 -29.95
C ASN A 691 36.19 -15.87 -31.01
N GLU A 692 36.02 -14.95 -31.97
CA GLU A 692 37.06 -14.61 -32.94
C GLU A 692 38.29 -14.00 -32.25
N LYS A 693 38.08 -13.04 -31.33
CA LYS A 693 39.19 -12.48 -30.55
C LYS A 693 39.93 -13.52 -29.71
N ILE A 694 39.19 -14.45 -29.09
CA ILE A 694 39.79 -15.55 -28.33
C ILE A 694 40.63 -16.44 -29.26
N LYS A 695 40.14 -16.76 -30.47
CA LYS A 695 40.91 -17.54 -31.45
C LYS A 695 42.19 -16.81 -31.89
N GLU A 696 42.10 -15.53 -32.24
CA GLU A 696 43.27 -14.73 -32.61
C GLU A 696 44.30 -14.66 -31.48
N LEU A 697 43.84 -14.48 -30.23
CA LEU A 697 44.72 -14.44 -29.08
C LEU A 697 45.39 -15.81 -28.83
N THR A 698 44.63 -16.89 -29.01
CA THR A 698 45.12 -18.26 -28.88
C THR A 698 46.17 -18.57 -29.94
N GLU A 699 45.97 -18.16 -31.19
CA GLU A 699 46.95 -18.33 -32.27
C GLU A 699 48.24 -17.54 -32.00
N LYS A 700 48.13 -16.30 -31.50
CA LYS A 700 49.29 -15.51 -31.08
C LYS A 700 50.06 -16.18 -29.96
N PHE A 701 49.39 -16.69 -28.94
CA PHE A 701 50.04 -17.41 -27.85
C PHE A 701 50.73 -18.70 -28.33
N ILE A 702 50.13 -19.42 -29.28
CA ILE A 702 50.76 -20.61 -29.88
C ILE A 702 52.03 -20.22 -30.64
N GLN A 703 51.98 -19.15 -31.45
CA GLN A 703 53.17 -18.64 -32.15
C GLN A 703 54.27 -18.20 -31.19
N GLU A 704 53.93 -17.47 -30.13
CA GLU A 704 54.91 -17.07 -29.12
C GLU A 704 55.52 -18.29 -28.41
N MET A 705 54.70 -19.29 -28.07
CA MET A 705 55.16 -20.52 -27.44
C MET A 705 56.10 -21.32 -28.34
N GLU A 706 55.81 -21.41 -29.65
CA GLU A 706 56.70 -22.03 -30.64
C GLU A 706 58.01 -21.24 -30.84
N SER A 707 57.94 -19.91 -30.82
CA SER A 707 59.13 -19.04 -30.89
C SER A 707 60.03 -19.19 -29.66
N LEU A 708 59.43 -19.34 -28.48
CA LEU A 708 60.14 -19.58 -27.23
C LEU A 708 60.75 -20.97 -27.21
N LYS A 709 60.03 -21.98 -27.71
CA LYS A 709 60.53 -23.36 -27.83
C LYS A 709 61.74 -23.44 -28.77
N THR A 710 61.68 -22.77 -29.92
CA THR A 710 62.82 -22.70 -30.86
C THR A 710 64.00 -21.94 -30.26
N LYS A 711 63.78 -20.81 -29.58
CA LYS A 711 64.84 -20.09 -28.84
C LYS A 711 65.48 -20.93 -27.75
N ASN A 712 64.69 -21.66 -26.97
CA ASN A 712 65.21 -22.56 -25.92
C ASN A 712 66.06 -23.68 -26.53
N GLN A 713 65.66 -24.19 -27.69
CA GLN A 713 66.41 -25.22 -28.40
C GLN A 713 67.74 -24.69 -28.95
N VAL A 714 67.77 -23.46 -29.48
CA VAL A 714 69.00 -22.79 -29.91
C VAL A 714 69.93 -22.51 -28.72
N LEU A 715 69.40 -21.96 -27.62
CA LEU A 715 70.17 -21.72 -26.40
C LEU A 715 70.76 -23.00 -25.82
N LYS A 716 70.04 -24.12 -25.93
CA LYS A 716 70.54 -25.43 -25.51
C LYS A 716 71.70 -25.88 -26.40
N THR A 717 71.60 -25.72 -27.72
CA THR A 717 72.71 -26.04 -28.63
C THR A 717 73.91 -25.11 -28.47
N ASP A 718 73.70 -23.84 -28.11
CA ASP A 718 74.81 -22.91 -27.85
C ASP A 718 75.47 -23.21 -26.52
N LYS A 719 74.69 -23.57 -25.50
CA LYS A 719 75.22 -24.09 -24.23
C LYS A 719 76.10 -25.32 -24.46
N ASP A 720 75.61 -26.31 -25.22
CA ASP A 720 76.36 -27.53 -25.50
C ASP A 720 77.65 -27.25 -26.31
N LYS A 721 77.65 -26.23 -27.18
CA LYS A 721 78.85 -25.78 -27.91
C LYS A 721 79.87 -25.08 -27.02
N GLU A 722 79.42 -24.22 -26.11
CA GLU A 722 80.32 -23.55 -25.16
C GLU A 722 80.88 -24.54 -24.14
N GLU A 723 80.09 -25.53 -23.69
CA GLU A 723 80.59 -26.65 -22.88
C GLU A 723 81.68 -27.44 -23.64
N ALA A 724 81.47 -27.76 -24.93
CA ALA A 724 82.47 -28.44 -25.73
C ALA A 724 83.75 -27.61 -25.95
N LYS A 725 83.63 -26.28 -26.14
CA LYS A 725 84.80 -25.38 -26.22
C LYS A 725 85.55 -25.31 -24.90
N HIS A 726 84.85 -25.24 -23.76
CA HIS A 726 85.49 -25.23 -22.46
C HIS A 726 86.17 -26.56 -22.14
N GLU A 727 85.65 -27.69 -22.61
CA GLU A 727 86.33 -28.98 -22.54
C GLU A 727 87.60 -29.02 -23.41
N GLU A 728 87.58 -28.43 -24.60
CA GLU A 728 88.75 -28.33 -25.50
C GLU A 728 89.82 -27.37 -24.94
N GLU A 729 89.42 -26.22 -24.39
CA GLU A 729 90.29 -25.27 -23.70
C GLU A 729 90.88 -25.88 -22.42
N MET A 730 90.11 -26.67 -21.67
CA MET A 730 90.61 -27.42 -20.51
C MET A 730 91.61 -28.51 -20.92
N ALA A 731 91.41 -29.17 -22.06
CA ALA A 731 92.35 -30.16 -22.59
C ALA A 731 93.68 -29.53 -23.04
N GLU A 732 93.65 -28.38 -23.74
CA GLU A 732 94.86 -27.62 -24.09
C GLU A 732 95.59 -27.06 -22.86
N LEU A 733 94.83 -26.61 -21.85
CA LEU A 733 95.38 -26.13 -20.59
C LEU A 733 96.04 -27.29 -19.82
N MET A 734 95.45 -28.48 -19.80
CA MET A 734 96.02 -29.67 -19.18
C MET A 734 97.28 -30.17 -19.88
N GLU A 735 97.39 -30.05 -21.21
CA GLU A 735 98.60 -30.45 -21.94
C GLU A 735 99.79 -29.48 -21.71
N LYS A 736 99.51 -28.17 -21.59
CA LYS A 736 100.51 -27.18 -21.17
C LYS A 736 100.90 -27.35 -19.70
N HIS A 737 99.92 -27.58 -18.83
CA HIS A 737 100.13 -27.70 -17.39
C HIS A 737 100.79 -29.05 -17.02
N SER A 738 100.66 -30.08 -17.86
CA SER A 738 101.38 -31.35 -17.73
C SER A 738 102.90 -31.20 -17.92
N LYS A 739 103.33 -30.35 -18.86
CA LYS A 739 104.77 -30.06 -19.09
C LYS A 739 105.38 -29.12 -18.05
N GLU A 740 104.60 -28.21 -17.48
CA GLU A 740 105.08 -27.33 -16.39
C GLU A 740 105.01 -28.03 -15.02
N MET A 741 104.07 -28.96 -14.80
CA MET A 741 103.99 -29.78 -13.58
C MET A 741 105.14 -30.77 -13.45
N THR A 742 105.67 -31.35 -14.53
CA THR A 742 106.82 -32.27 -14.40
C THR A 742 108.09 -31.59 -13.88
N ASP A 743 108.26 -30.28 -14.13
CA ASP A 743 109.41 -29.51 -13.66
C ASP A 743 109.17 -28.92 -12.25
N LEU A 744 107.92 -28.58 -11.90
CA LEU A 744 107.55 -28.08 -10.57
C LEU A 744 107.26 -29.19 -9.53
N GLU A 745 106.87 -30.39 -9.94
CA GLU A 745 106.62 -31.54 -9.04
C GLU A 745 107.89 -32.02 -8.35
N SER A 746 109.07 -31.93 -8.99
CA SER A 746 110.32 -32.30 -8.32
C SER A 746 110.67 -31.39 -7.14
N ALA A 747 110.24 -30.12 -7.20
CA ALA A 747 110.52 -29.11 -6.18
C ALA A 747 109.39 -28.96 -5.15
N ASN A 748 108.14 -29.21 -5.55
CA ASN A 748 106.96 -29.01 -4.69
C ASN A 748 106.59 -30.27 -3.87
N ASN A 749 107.04 -31.46 -4.27
CA ASN A 749 106.79 -32.72 -3.55
C ASN A 749 107.34 -32.78 -2.11
N GLN A 750 108.24 -31.87 -1.73
CA GLN A 750 108.69 -31.75 -0.33
C GLN A 750 107.89 -30.75 0.51
N LYS A 751 107.18 -29.80 -0.11
CA LYS A 751 106.36 -28.81 0.61
C LYS A 751 104.86 -29.16 0.63
N LEU A 752 104.40 -29.90 -0.38
CA LEU A 752 103.00 -30.28 -0.53
C LEU A 752 102.55 -31.34 0.48
N MET A 753 103.43 -32.25 0.93
CA MET A 753 103.03 -33.29 1.91
C MET A 753 102.54 -32.73 3.25
N LEU A 754 103.02 -31.56 3.68
CA LEU A 754 102.62 -30.94 4.95
C LEU A 754 101.36 -30.05 4.83
N GLU A 755 101.07 -29.51 3.64
CA GLU A 755 99.82 -28.78 3.34
C GLU A 755 98.67 -29.72 2.96
N TYR A 756 98.99 -30.87 2.34
CA TYR A 756 98.02 -31.88 1.90
C TYR A 756 97.33 -32.57 3.08
N GLU A 757 98.04 -32.83 4.19
CA GLU A 757 97.42 -33.34 5.43
C GLU A 757 96.41 -32.34 6.03
N LYS A 758 96.69 -31.03 5.97
CA LYS A 758 95.77 -29.99 6.46
C LYS A 758 94.56 -29.79 5.54
N PHE A 759 94.78 -29.87 4.23
CA PHE A 759 93.71 -29.74 3.23
C PHE A 759 92.76 -30.94 3.27
N GLN A 760 93.26 -32.18 3.43
CA GLN A 760 92.42 -33.36 3.61
C GLN A 760 91.55 -33.28 4.87
N GLU A 761 92.07 -32.74 5.97
CA GLU A 761 91.29 -32.55 7.20
C GLU A 761 90.18 -31.50 7.06
N GLN A 762 90.42 -30.42 6.30
CA GLN A 762 89.40 -29.40 6.02
C GLN A 762 88.37 -29.86 4.98
N GLN A 763 88.79 -30.60 3.95
CA GLN A 763 87.91 -31.15 2.93
C GLN A 763 86.98 -32.23 3.51
N ALA A 764 87.49 -33.06 4.44
CA ALA A 764 86.67 -34.02 5.19
C ALA A 764 85.66 -33.34 6.14
N LYS A 765 86.02 -32.20 6.76
CA LYS A 765 85.10 -31.40 7.58
C LYS A 765 84.01 -30.71 6.74
N MET A 766 84.37 -30.22 5.55
CA MET A 766 83.42 -29.61 4.62
C MET A 766 82.44 -30.65 4.06
N MET A 767 82.91 -31.84 3.67
CA MET A 767 82.03 -32.93 3.22
C MET A 767 81.09 -33.41 4.33
N LYS A 768 81.57 -33.58 5.57
CA LYS A 768 80.70 -33.90 6.71
C LYS A 768 79.66 -32.82 6.98
N MET A 769 80.06 -31.55 6.91
CA MET A 769 79.15 -30.43 7.13
C MET A 769 78.09 -30.33 6.03
N GLN A 770 78.46 -30.63 4.78
CA GLN A 770 77.53 -30.67 3.65
C GLN A 770 76.60 -31.88 3.71
N GLU A 771 77.10 -33.06 4.08
CA GLU A 771 76.25 -34.24 4.35
C GLU A 771 75.30 -34.02 5.53
N ASP A 772 75.72 -33.33 6.58
CA ASP A 772 74.86 -32.99 7.72
C ASP A 772 73.77 -31.98 7.33
N TYR A 773 74.08 -31.00 6.48
CA TYR A 773 73.09 -30.05 5.97
C TYR A 773 72.11 -30.70 4.98
N ASP A 774 72.60 -31.54 4.06
CA ASP A 774 71.74 -32.27 3.14
C ASP A 774 70.87 -33.28 3.88
N ARG A 775 71.37 -33.89 4.96
CA ARG A 775 70.59 -34.77 5.84
C ARG A 775 69.54 -33.99 6.63
N GLN A 776 69.86 -32.79 7.13
CA GLN A 776 68.88 -31.91 7.80
C GLN A 776 67.81 -31.39 6.84
N ILE A 777 68.17 -31.07 5.60
CA ILE A 777 67.21 -30.64 4.57
C ILE A 777 66.33 -31.83 4.18
N ALA A 778 66.89 -33.02 3.98
CA ALA A 778 66.13 -34.23 3.68
C ALA A 778 65.18 -34.63 4.83
N GLU A 779 65.62 -34.56 6.09
CA GLU A 779 64.74 -34.81 7.25
C GLU A 779 63.64 -33.75 7.38
N MET A 780 63.93 -32.48 7.09
CA MET A 780 62.94 -31.40 7.08
C MET A 780 61.93 -31.55 5.95
N GLU A 781 62.38 -31.91 4.74
CA GLU A 781 61.53 -32.19 3.58
C GLU A 781 60.68 -33.43 3.79
N GLU A 782 61.24 -34.49 4.37
CA GLU A 782 60.51 -35.71 4.70
C GLU A 782 59.50 -35.45 5.83
N SER A 783 59.82 -34.64 6.84
CA SER A 783 58.85 -34.25 7.89
C SER A 783 57.73 -33.36 7.33
N LYS A 784 58.04 -32.46 6.39
CA LYS A 784 57.03 -31.64 5.71
C LYS A 784 56.18 -32.47 4.77
N ALA A 785 56.76 -33.41 4.05
CA ALA A 785 56.05 -34.33 3.18
C ALA A 785 55.10 -35.22 4.00
N ARG A 786 55.57 -35.77 5.13
CA ARG A 786 54.74 -36.53 6.07
C ARG A 786 53.61 -35.68 6.68
N ALA A 787 53.91 -34.46 7.11
CA ALA A 787 52.88 -33.55 7.63
C ALA A 787 51.85 -33.17 6.56
N LEU A 788 52.28 -33.00 5.31
CA LEU A 788 51.38 -32.75 4.17
C LEU A 788 50.54 -33.99 3.84
N THR A 789 51.10 -35.19 3.84
CA THR A 789 50.33 -36.42 3.61
C THR A 789 49.32 -36.65 4.73
N ASP A 790 49.72 -36.48 5.99
CA ASP A 790 48.82 -36.64 7.14
C ASP A 790 47.69 -35.60 7.12
N LEU A 791 47.99 -34.37 6.71
CA LEU A 791 46.99 -33.32 6.55
C LEU A 791 46.07 -33.59 5.36
N THR A 792 46.60 -34.14 4.28
CA THR A 792 45.81 -34.50 3.08
C THR A 792 44.88 -35.68 3.39
N GLU A 793 45.37 -36.73 4.06
CA GLU A 793 44.53 -37.85 4.53
C GLU A 793 43.48 -37.39 5.54
N TYR A 794 43.82 -36.46 6.44
CA TYR A 794 42.84 -35.89 7.38
C TYR A 794 41.73 -35.11 6.67
N TYR A 795 42.07 -34.34 5.62
CA TYR A 795 41.05 -33.62 4.86
C TYR A 795 40.26 -34.54 3.93
N GLU A 796 40.87 -35.57 3.35
CA GLU A 796 40.17 -36.57 2.53
C GLU A 796 39.20 -37.40 3.37
N THR A 797 39.61 -37.84 4.56
CA THR A 797 38.72 -38.55 5.50
C THR A 797 37.57 -37.65 5.99
N LYS A 798 37.86 -36.38 6.28
CA LYS A 798 36.82 -35.41 6.66
C LYS A 798 35.87 -35.07 5.51
N GLN A 799 36.38 -35.02 4.28
CA GLN A 799 35.57 -34.83 3.08
C GLN A 799 34.68 -36.07 2.84
N GLN A 800 35.22 -37.27 3.03
CA GLN A 800 34.47 -38.53 2.96
C GLN A 800 33.37 -38.64 4.03
N GLU A 801 33.65 -38.25 5.28
CA GLU A 801 32.64 -38.15 6.35
C GLU A 801 31.54 -37.13 6.02
N MET A 802 31.91 -35.98 5.45
CA MET A 802 30.93 -34.97 5.05
C MET A 802 30.07 -35.45 3.88
N THR A 803 30.65 -36.16 2.90
CA THR A 803 29.86 -36.77 1.82
C THR A 803 28.93 -37.87 2.31
N THR A 804 29.35 -38.71 3.26
CA THR A 804 28.47 -39.74 3.84
C THR A 804 27.36 -39.14 4.69
N LYS A 805 27.62 -38.07 5.45
CA LYS A 805 26.57 -37.33 6.17
C LYS A 805 25.60 -36.63 5.21
N LEU A 806 26.09 -36.13 4.08
CA LEU A 806 25.26 -35.54 3.04
C LEU A 806 24.37 -36.61 2.37
N GLU A 807 24.90 -37.80 2.10
CA GLU A 807 24.12 -38.93 1.59
C GLU A 807 23.07 -39.40 2.61
N GLN A 808 23.42 -39.52 3.89
CA GLN A 808 22.46 -39.87 4.95
C GLN A 808 21.34 -38.83 5.08
N ALA A 809 21.67 -37.54 5.08
CA ALA A 809 20.67 -36.47 5.12
C ALA A 809 19.79 -36.46 3.86
N ASN A 810 20.36 -36.74 2.69
CA ASN A 810 19.60 -36.85 1.44
C ASN A 810 18.67 -38.07 1.44
N ASP A 811 19.08 -39.20 2.00
CA ASP A 811 18.26 -40.40 2.10
C ASP A 811 17.16 -40.25 3.17
N GLU A 812 17.45 -39.63 4.32
CA GLU A 812 16.44 -39.24 5.31
C GLU A 812 15.41 -38.27 4.71
N THR A 813 15.85 -37.28 3.95
CA THR A 813 14.96 -36.34 3.24
C THR A 813 14.10 -37.07 2.21
N ARG A 814 14.67 -38.01 1.45
CA ARG A 814 13.92 -38.84 0.50
C ARG A 814 12.91 -39.74 1.20
N GLN A 815 13.25 -40.29 2.36
CA GLN A 815 12.35 -41.13 3.13
C GLN A 815 11.20 -40.31 3.72
N GLN A 816 11.48 -39.15 4.32
CA GLN A 816 10.45 -38.23 4.81
C GLN A 816 9.55 -37.71 3.67
N THR A 817 10.12 -37.48 2.48
CA THR A 817 9.32 -37.09 1.30
C THR A 817 8.38 -38.21 0.85
N ARG A 818 8.82 -39.47 0.90
CA ARG A 818 7.96 -40.63 0.60
C ARG A 818 6.86 -40.82 1.65
N GLU A 819 7.19 -40.69 2.93
CA GLU A 819 6.20 -40.77 4.02
C GLU A 819 5.20 -39.59 3.93
N TYR A 820 5.66 -38.41 3.53
CA TYR A 820 4.81 -37.24 3.28
C TYR A 820 3.90 -37.45 2.06
N ASP A 821 4.40 -38.01 0.97
CA ASP A 821 3.58 -38.29 -0.22
C ASP A 821 2.53 -39.39 0.05
N GLU A 822 2.87 -40.40 0.85
CA GLU A 822 1.91 -41.43 1.28
C GLU A 822 0.84 -40.87 2.22
N THR A 823 1.20 -40.01 3.17
CA THR A 823 0.23 -39.34 4.06
C THR A 823 -0.65 -38.34 3.31
N LYS A 824 -0.07 -37.58 2.37
CA LYS A 824 -0.84 -36.71 1.47
C LYS A 824 -1.86 -37.49 0.67
N LYS A 825 -1.46 -38.64 0.10
CA LYS A 825 -2.37 -39.51 -0.65
C LYS A 825 -3.50 -40.07 0.22
N GLN A 826 -3.22 -40.43 1.49
CA GLN A 826 -4.26 -40.85 2.44
C GLN A 826 -5.25 -39.71 2.74
N ILE A 827 -4.76 -38.48 2.95
CA ILE A 827 -5.62 -37.31 3.19
C ILE A 827 -6.48 -37.00 1.96
N GLU A 828 -5.91 -37.07 0.75
CA GLU A 828 -6.66 -36.88 -0.49
C GLU A 828 -7.76 -37.94 -0.63
N GLU A 829 -7.46 -39.22 -0.42
CA GLU A 829 -8.45 -40.31 -0.47
C GLU A 829 -9.55 -40.19 0.61
N ASP A 830 -9.21 -39.74 1.81
CA ASP A 830 -10.19 -39.48 2.88
C ASP A 830 -11.06 -38.25 2.58
N SER A 831 -10.47 -37.19 2.02
CA SER A 831 -11.21 -36.00 1.58
C SER A 831 -12.16 -36.31 0.42
N ASP A 832 -11.75 -37.14 -0.54
CA ASP A 832 -12.61 -37.60 -1.63
C ASP A 832 -13.76 -38.45 -1.11
N ARG A 833 -13.54 -39.28 -0.08
CA ARG A 833 -14.62 -40.01 0.60
C ARG A 833 -15.57 -39.08 1.33
N GLU A 834 -15.07 -38.07 2.03
CA GLU A 834 -15.92 -37.07 2.71
C GLU A 834 -16.77 -36.28 1.69
N ILE A 835 -16.18 -35.88 0.56
CA ILE A 835 -16.90 -35.23 -0.53
C ILE A 835 -17.96 -36.16 -1.10
N LEU A 836 -17.65 -37.44 -1.30
CA LEU A 836 -18.61 -38.44 -1.80
C LEU A 836 -19.76 -38.65 -0.79
N ASP A 837 -19.46 -38.70 0.50
CA ASP A 837 -20.46 -38.86 1.56
C ASP A 837 -21.33 -37.62 1.73
N ILE A 838 -20.75 -36.43 1.60
CA ILE A 838 -21.47 -35.16 1.56
C ILE A 838 -22.36 -35.10 0.32
N LYS A 839 -21.85 -35.47 -0.84
CA LYS A 839 -22.63 -35.58 -2.08
C LYS A 839 -23.78 -36.56 -1.93
N ASN A 840 -23.54 -37.74 -1.36
CA ASN A 840 -24.58 -38.74 -1.10
C ASN A 840 -25.62 -38.25 -0.08
N LYS A 841 -25.22 -37.50 0.95
CA LYS A 841 -26.12 -36.85 1.91
C LYS A 841 -26.97 -35.78 1.23
N TYR A 842 -26.39 -34.95 0.35
CA TYR A 842 -27.13 -33.93 -0.39
C TYR A 842 -28.04 -34.54 -1.46
N GLU A 843 -27.62 -35.61 -2.14
CA GLU A 843 -28.48 -36.34 -3.08
C GLU A 843 -29.65 -37.04 -2.37
N ARG A 844 -29.43 -37.55 -1.14
CA ARG A 844 -30.52 -38.06 -0.30
C ARG A 844 -31.45 -36.92 0.13
N ARG A 845 -30.94 -35.81 0.65
CA ARG A 845 -31.78 -34.65 1.01
C ARG A 845 -32.56 -34.11 -0.18
N LEU A 846 -31.95 -34.05 -1.36
CA LEU A 846 -32.61 -33.62 -2.59
C LEU A 846 -33.68 -34.63 -3.04
N ARG A 847 -33.45 -35.93 -2.86
CA ARG A 847 -34.47 -36.97 -3.07
C ARG A 847 -35.62 -36.84 -2.08
N ASP A 848 -35.32 -36.67 -0.80
CA ASP A 848 -36.31 -36.52 0.26
C ASP A 848 -37.15 -35.24 0.05
N GLU A 849 -36.53 -34.12 -0.35
CA GLU A 849 -37.25 -32.91 -0.74
C GLU A 849 -38.06 -33.09 -2.01
N LYS A 850 -37.57 -33.81 -3.01
CA LYS A 850 -38.35 -34.11 -4.23
C LYS A 850 -39.54 -35.02 -3.91
N GLU A 851 -39.38 -36.01 -3.06
CA GLU A 851 -40.48 -36.86 -2.59
C GLU A 851 -41.47 -36.08 -1.73
N ALA A 852 -41.00 -35.20 -0.83
CA ALA A 852 -41.85 -34.30 -0.07
C ALA A 852 -42.60 -33.33 -0.97
N ASN A 853 -41.97 -32.79 -2.01
CA ASN A 853 -42.61 -31.90 -2.98
C ASN A 853 -43.61 -32.68 -3.85
N MET A 854 -43.34 -33.94 -4.21
CA MET A 854 -44.29 -34.82 -4.89
C MET A 854 -45.47 -35.21 -3.99
N ARG A 855 -45.24 -35.44 -2.69
CA ARG A 855 -46.30 -35.65 -1.68
C ARG A 855 -47.14 -34.39 -1.52
N LEU A 856 -46.53 -33.21 -1.37
CA LEU A 856 -47.21 -31.93 -1.29
C LEU A 856 -47.95 -31.60 -2.59
N LYS A 857 -47.45 -32.00 -3.76
CA LYS A 857 -48.19 -31.91 -5.03
C LYS A 857 -49.35 -32.91 -5.11
N GLY A 858 -49.18 -34.11 -4.55
CA GLY A 858 -50.25 -35.09 -4.39
C GLY A 858 -51.34 -34.62 -3.42
N GLU A 859 -50.94 -34.07 -2.27
CA GLU A 859 -51.80 -33.45 -1.27
C GLU A 859 -52.45 -32.18 -1.80
N ASN A 860 -51.74 -31.34 -2.56
CA ASN A 860 -52.33 -30.22 -3.28
C ASN A 860 -53.28 -30.69 -4.38
N GLY A 861 -53.01 -31.81 -5.06
CA GLY A 861 -53.92 -32.43 -6.02
C GLY A 861 -55.18 -32.99 -5.34
N ILE A 862 -55.05 -33.57 -4.15
CA ILE A 862 -56.16 -34.06 -3.33
C ILE A 862 -56.91 -32.88 -2.71
N MET A 863 -56.23 -31.82 -2.28
CA MET A 863 -56.81 -30.58 -1.77
C MET A 863 -57.51 -29.83 -2.89
N LEU A 864 -57.00 -29.85 -4.13
CA LEU A 864 -57.66 -29.27 -5.30
C LEU A 864 -58.87 -30.11 -5.71
N LYS A 865 -58.82 -31.45 -5.58
CA LYS A 865 -59.97 -32.35 -5.75
C LYS A 865 -61.00 -32.18 -4.63
N LYS A 866 -60.58 -31.99 -3.38
CA LYS A 866 -61.44 -31.68 -2.24
C LYS A 866 -62.00 -30.27 -2.36
N PHE A 867 -61.24 -29.31 -2.87
CA PHE A 867 -61.67 -27.94 -3.09
C PHE A 867 -62.63 -27.85 -4.28
N THR A 868 -62.42 -28.63 -5.34
CA THR A 868 -63.40 -28.76 -6.44
C THR A 868 -64.62 -29.57 -6.04
N SER A 869 -64.49 -30.58 -5.18
CA SER A 869 -65.62 -31.30 -4.56
C SER A 869 -66.40 -30.40 -3.62
N LEU A 870 -65.73 -29.63 -2.75
CA LEU A 870 -66.35 -28.65 -1.86
C LEU A 870 -66.92 -27.48 -2.66
N GLN A 871 -66.27 -27.01 -3.72
CA GLN A 871 -66.87 -26.04 -4.64
C GLN A 871 -68.08 -26.64 -5.36
N HIS A 872 -68.06 -27.93 -5.71
CA HIS A 872 -69.19 -28.62 -6.34
C HIS A 872 -70.32 -28.85 -5.33
N GLU A 873 -70.02 -29.15 -4.07
CA GLU A 873 -70.98 -29.23 -2.96
C GLU A 873 -71.53 -27.86 -2.59
N ILE A 874 -70.70 -26.81 -2.60
CA ILE A 874 -71.15 -25.41 -2.43
C ILE A 874 -72.01 -25.00 -3.63
N LYS A 875 -71.66 -25.39 -4.86
CA LYS A 875 -72.49 -25.14 -6.05
C LYS A 875 -73.80 -25.93 -5.97
N LYS A 876 -73.76 -27.19 -5.53
CA LYS A 876 -74.93 -28.03 -5.31
C LYS A 876 -75.80 -27.48 -4.19
N HIS A 877 -75.22 -27.00 -3.10
CA HIS A 877 -75.93 -26.32 -2.01
C HIS A 877 -76.43 -24.95 -2.45
N GLN A 878 -75.75 -24.21 -3.31
CA GLN A 878 -76.26 -22.97 -3.91
C GLN A 878 -77.38 -23.25 -4.91
N ASP A 879 -77.29 -24.34 -5.67
CA ASP A 879 -78.34 -24.80 -6.58
C ASP A 879 -79.51 -25.40 -5.80
N ASP A 880 -79.27 -26.03 -4.66
CA ASP A 880 -80.29 -26.54 -3.75
C ASP A 880 -80.90 -25.38 -2.94
N ILE A 881 -80.16 -24.35 -2.54
CA ILE A 881 -80.69 -23.09 -1.99
C ILE A 881 -81.51 -22.36 -3.05
N LYS A 882 -81.07 -22.35 -4.32
CA LYS A 882 -81.88 -21.82 -5.43
C LYS A 882 -83.10 -22.69 -5.71
N LYS A 883 -83.01 -24.02 -5.57
CA LYS A 883 -84.16 -24.93 -5.64
C LYS A 883 -85.09 -24.72 -4.46
N TYR A 884 -84.60 -24.51 -3.24
CA TYR A 884 -85.41 -24.25 -2.05
C TYR A 884 -86.00 -22.83 -2.06
N GLN A 885 -85.31 -21.85 -2.63
CA GLN A 885 -85.86 -20.51 -2.89
C GLN A 885 -86.86 -20.54 -4.03
N ALA A 886 -86.62 -21.34 -5.08
CA ALA A 886 -87.58 -21.60 -6.15
C ALA A 886 -88.74 -22.48 -5.67
N GLU A 887 -88.55 -23.40 -4.72
CA GLU A 887 -89.58 -24.21 -4.06
C GLU A 887 -90.36 -23.37 -3.07
N LYS A 888 -89.74 -22.40 -2.39
CA LYS A 888 -90.43 -21.41 -1.57
C LYS A 888 -91.29 -20.48 -2.44
N LEU A 889 -90.75 -19.97 -3.55
CA LEU A 889 -91.52 -19.19 -4.55
C LEU A 889 -92.57 -20.04 -5.26
N LYS A 890 -92.30 -21.33 -5.51
CA LYS A 890 -93.27 -22.29 -6.02
C LYS A 890 -94.31 -22.62 -4.96
N LEU A 891 -93.98 -22.75 -3.67
CA LEU A 891 -94.94 -23.03 -2.58
C LEU A 891 -95.81 -21.81 -2.29
N GLU A 892 -95.26 -20.59 -2.37
CA GLU A 892 -96.04 -19.34 -2.31
C GLU A 892 -96.95 -19.19 -3.54
N ASN A 893 -96.48 -19.54 -4.75
CA ASN A 893 -97.31 -19.60 -5.96
C ASN A 893 -98.27 -20.80 -6.00
N ILE A 894 -97.95 -21.93 -5.37
CA ILE A 894 -98.78 -23.13 -5.24
C ILE A 894 -99.84 -22.87 -4.17
N MET A 895 -99.56 -22.09 -3.12
CA MET A 895 -100.58 -21.66 -2.17
C MET A 895 -101.57 -20.68 -2.83
N HIS A 896 -101.09 -19.84 -3.76
CA HIS A 896 -101.90 -18.93 -4.56
C HIS A 896 -102.63 -19.62 -5.74
N ASN A 897 -102.02 -20.64 -6.33
CA ASN A 897 -102.58 -21.41 -7.45
C ASN A 897 -103.46 -22.57 -6.98
N LEU A 898 -103.21 -23.25 -5.86
CA LEU A 898 -104.14 -24.25 -5.29
C LEU A 898 -105.48 -23.61 -4.89
N GLN A 899 -105.49 -22.32 -4.55
CA GLN A 899 -106.72 -21.54 -4.38
C GLN A 899 -107.47 -21.27 -5.70
N LYS A 900 -106.79 -21.35 -6.86
CA LYS A 900 -107.35 -21.17 -8.21
C LYS A 900 -107.55 -22.49 -8.98
N GLU A 901 -106.76 -23.52 -8.68
CA GLU A 901 -106.69 -24.82 -9.35
C GLU A 901 -107.65 -25.85 -8.74
N VAL A 902 -108.06 -25.72 -7.47
CA VAL A 902 -109.24 -26.46 -6.98
C VAL A 902 -110.49 -26.12 -7.81
N ALA A 903 -110.55 -24.92 -8.38
CA ALA A 903 -111.68 -24.43 -9.17
C ALA A 903 -111.59 -24.75 -10.68
N SER A 904 -110.43 -25.12 -11.22
CA SER A 904 -110.25 -25.40 -12.66
C SER A 904 -109.82 -26.84 -12.99
N LEU A 905 -109.11 -27.55 -12.08
CA LEU A 905 -108.64 -28.93 -12.27
C LEU A 905 -109.75 -29.99 -12.27
N GLN A 906 -111.01 -29.64 -12.02
CA GLN A 906 -112.14 -30.54 -12.27
C GLN A 906 -112.52 -30.64 -13.75
N LYS A 907 -112.11 -29.68 -14.61
CA LYS A 907 -112.68 -29.55 -15.96
C LYS A 907 -111.71 -29.85 -17.10
N GLU A 908 -110.40 -29.92 -16.84
CA GLU A 908 -109.39 -30.04 -17.90
C GLU A 908 -108.52 -31.30 -17.79
N MET A 909 -108.65 -32.08 -16.70
CA MET A 909 -107.99 -33.39 -16.55
C MET A 909 -108.54 -34.46 -17.51
N GLU A 910 -109.71 -34.24 -18.11
CA GLU A 910 -110.36 -35.18 -19.03
C GLU A 910 -109.80 -35.11 -20.47
N GLU A 911 -109.11 -34.03 -20.85
CA GLU A 911 -108.69 -33.79 -22.25
C GLU A 911 -107.17 -33.95 -22.50
N ARG A 912 -106.32 -33.96 -21.45
CA ARG A 912 -104.84 -33.96 -21.61
C ARG A 912 -104.15 -35.32 -21.52
N ASP A 913 -104.83 -36.39 -21.14
CA ASP A 913 -104.22 -37.74 -21.13
C ASP A 913 -103.98 -38.32 -22.54
N GLU A 914 -104.74 -37.89 -23.55
CA GLU A 914 -104.56 -38.33 -24.93
C GLU A 914 -103.34 -37.68 -25.64
N THR A 915 -102.89 -36.50 -25.18
CA THR A 915 -101.76 -35.79 -25.83
C THR A 915 -100.38 -36.20 -25.32
N ILE A 916 -100.30 -37.00 -24.25
CA ILE A 916 -99.03 -37.43 -23.65
C ILE A 916 -98.40 -38.63 -24.36
N LYS A 917 -99.19 -39.49 -25.03
CA LYS A 917 -98.68 -40.64 -25.82
C LYS A 917 -97.82 -40.25 -27.02
N ASP A 918 -97.99 -39.04 -27.58
CA ASP A 918 -97.27 -38.63 -28.80
C ASP A 918 -95.86 -38.06 -28.54
N LYS A 919 -95.55 -37.61 -27.31
CA LYS A 919 -94.27 -36.95 -27.03
C LYS A 919 -93.13 -37.90 -26.66
N GLU A 920 -93.41 -39.17 -26.36
CA GLU A 920 -92.38 -40.18 -26.08
C GLU A 920 -91.57 -40.58 -27.34
N LYS A 921 -92.15 -40.43 -28.54
CA LYS A 921 -91.49 -40.78 -29.81
C LYS A 921 -90.33 -39.85 -30.21
N ARG A 922 -90.25 -38.63 -29.63
CA ARG A 922 -89.30 -37.59 -30.04
C ARG A 922 -87.96 -37.63 -29.30
N ILE A 923 -87.83 -38.49 -28.28
CA ILE A 923 -86.60 -38.67 -27.50
C ILE A 923 -85.58 -39.58 -28.22
N TYR A 924 -86.00 -40.38 -29.20
CA TYR A 924 -85.12 -41.28 -29.96
C TYR A 924 -84.15 -40.55 -30.92
N ASP A 925 -84.54 -39.39 -31.47
CA ASP A 925 -83.76 -38.72 -32.54
C ASP A 925 -82.55 -37.90 -32.04
N LEU A 926 -82.52 -37.49 -30.76
CA LEU A 926 -81.41 -36.67 -30.23
C LEU A 926 -80.14 -37.47 -29.91
N LYS A 927 -80.23 -38.81 -29.88
CA LYS A 927 -79.07 -39.70 -29.67
C LYS A 927 -78.10 -39.73 -30.87
N LYS A 928 -78.55 -39.28 -32.06
CA LYS A 928 -77.76 -39.30 -33.30
C LYS A 928 -76.80 -38.11 -33.46
N LYS A 929 -77.06 -36.97 -32.79
CA LYS A 929 -76.19 -35.78 -32.86
C LYS A 929 -74.91 -35.85 -32.00
N ASN A 930 -74.81 -36.84 -31.11
CA ASN A 930 -73.63 -37.00 -30.25
C ASN A 930 -72.42 -37.65 -30.97
N GLN A 931 -72.58 -38.08 -32.23
CA GLN A 931 -71.50 -38.64 -33.05
C GLN A 931 -70.74 -37.58 -33.88
N GLU A 932 -71.21 -36.33 -33.96
CA GLU A 932 -70.53 -35.28 -34.75
C GLU A 932 -69.38 -34.58 -33.99
N LEU A 933 -69.34 -34.68 -32.66
CA LEU A 933 -68.33 -34.02 -31.82
C LEU A 933 -66.98 -34.76 -31.75
N GLU A 934 -66.88 -36.00 -32.23
CA GLU A 934 -65.60 -36.73 -32.28
C GLU A 934 -64.67 -36.27 -33.42
N LYS A 935 -65.18 -35.58 -34.45
CA LYS A 935 -64.36 -35.10 -35.58
C LYS A 935 -63.57 -33.81 -35.29
N PHE A 936 -63.94 -33.05 -34.26
CA PHE A 936 -63.21 -31.82 -33.87
C PHE A 936 -61.90 -32.10 -33.10
N LYS A 937 -61.75 -33.31 -32.54
CA LYS A 937 -60.57 -33.71 -31.77
C LYS A 937 -59.33 -33.91 -32.65
N PHE A 938 -59.51 -34.37 -33.89
CA PHE A 938 -58.40 -34.66 -34.82
C PHE A 938 -57.73 -33.39 -35.40
N VAL A 939 -58.48 -32.29 -35.54
CA VAL A 939 -57.95 -31.03 -36.08
C VAL A 939 -57.10 -30.27 -35.04
N LEU A 940 -57.42 -30.42 -33.76
CA LEU A 940 -56.65 -29.81 -32.65
C LEU A 940 -55.33 -30.54 -32.39
N ASP A 941 -55.31 -31.87 -32.52
CA ASP A 941 -54.07 -32.66 -32.35
C ASP A 941 -53.04 -32.40 -33.47
N TYR A 942 -53.47 -32.03 -34.68
CA TYR A 942 -52.57 -31.65 -35.76
C TYR A 942 -51.90 -30.29 -35.52
N LYS A 943 -52.65 -29.31 -35.00
CA LYS A 943 -52.15 -27.95 -34.68
C LYS A 943 -51.13 -27.97 -33.52
N ILE A 944 -51.30 -28.86 -32.55
CA ILE A 944 -50.37 -29.05 -31.42
C ILE A 944 -49.06 -29.69 -31.89
N LYS A 945 -49.11 -30.59 -32.90
CA LYS A 945 -47.91 -31.25 -33.45
C LYS A 945 -47.06 -30.31 -34.31
N GLU A 946 -47.69 -29.36 -35.00
CA GLU A 946 -47.01 -28.33 -35.80
C GLU A 946 -46.29 -27.29 -34.93
N LEU A 947 -46.89 -26.88 -33.80
CA LEU A 947 -46.26 -25.97 -32.84
C LEU A 947 -45.08 -26.61 -32.08
N LYS A 948 -45.13 -27.92 -31.78
CA LYS A 948 -44.00 -28.63 -31.17
C LYS A 948 -42.77 -28.71 -32.08
N LYS A 949 -42.96 -28.83 -33.39
CA LYS A 949 -41.88 -28.92 -34.38
C LYS A 949 -41.15 -27.58 -34.60
N GLN A 950 -41.74 -26.45 -34.19
CA GLN A 950 -41.11 -25.12 -34.22
C GLN A 950 -40.37 -24.76 -32.92
N ILE A 951 -40.61 -25.49 -31.83
CA ILE A 951 -39.98 -25.23 -30.50
C ILE A 951 -38.67 -26.02 -30.34
N GLU A 952 -38.56 -27.19 -30.97
CA GLU A 952 -37.37 -28.08 -30.91
C GLU A 952 -36.03 -27.39 -31.24
N PRO A 953 -35.89 -26.55 -32.28
CA PRO A 953 -34.63 -25.86 -32.59
C PRO A 953 -34.23 -24.82 -31.53
N ARG A 954 -35.23 -24.11 -30.96
CA ARG A 954 -34.98 -23.12 -29.90
C ARG A 954 -34.62 -23.79 -28.58
N GLU A 955 -35.17 -24.97 -28.30
CA GLU A 955 -34.76 -25.76 -27.14
C GLU A 955 -33.34 -26.33 -27.28
N SER A 956 -32.92 -26.72 -28.50
CA SER A 956 -31.52 -27.12 -28.74
C SER A 956 -30.55 -25.93 -28.64
N ASP A 957 -30.93 -24.75 -29.11
CA ASP A 957 -30.11 -23.54 -28.99
C ASP A 957 -29.99 -23.08 -27.53
N ILE A 958 -31.07 -23.15 -26.75
CA ILE A 958 -31.03 -22.88 -25.30
C ILE A 958 -30.16 -23.91 -24.57
N LYS A 959 -30.17 -25.17 -25.01
CA LYS A 959 -29.30 -26.20 -24.44
C LYS A 959 -27.83 -25.94 -24.78
N SER A 960 -27.52 -25.58 -26.02
CA SER A 960 -26.18 -25.19 -26.46
C SER A 960 -25.66 -23.94 -25.71
N MET A 961 -26.50 -22.91 -25.57
CA MET A 961 -26.14 -21.71 -24.79
C MET A 961 -25.94 -22.04 -23.30
N LYS A 962 -26.69 -22.98 -22.73
CA LYS A 962 -26.46 -23.44 -21.35
C LYS A 962 -25.16 -24.21 -21.20
N GLU A 963 -24.82 -25.06 -22.17
CA GLU A 963 -23.52 -25.75 -22.19
C GLU A 963 -22.36 -24.75 -22.33
N GLN A 964 -22.50 -23.70 -23.16
CA GLN A 964 -21.52 -22.60 -23.25
C GLN A 964 -21.42 -21.78 -21.96
N ILE A 965 -22.54 -21.49 -21.28
CA ILE A 965 -22.52 -20.80 -19.99
C ILE A 965 -21.82 -21.68 -18.95
N GLN A 966 -22.07 -22.98 -18.94
CA GLN A 966 -21.46 -23.92 -18.01
C GLN A 966 -19.95 -24.11 -18.27
N GLU A 967 -19.53 -24.07 -19.54
CA GLU A 967 -18.12 -24.09 -19.94
C GLU A 967 -17.43 -22.78 -19.53
N MET A 968 -18.07 -21.63 -19.76
CA MET A 968 -17.55 -20.32 -19.33
C MET A 968 -17.51 -20.18 -17.80
N GLU A 969 -18.47 -20.73 -17.06
CA GLU A 969 -18.43 -20.83 -15.59
C GLU A 969 -17.27 -21.71 -15.12
N SER A 970 -16.97 -22.80 -15.82
CA SER A 970 -15.82 -23.66 -15.52
C SER A 970 -14.47 -22.98 -15.85
N GLU A 971 -14.42 -22.16 -16.90
CA GLU A 971 -13.26 -21.33 -17.20
C GLU A 971 -13.10 -20.23 -16.15
N LEU A 972 -14.19 -19.62 -15.68
CA LEU A 972 -14.16 -18.63 -14.62
C LEU A 972 -13.61 -19.22 -13.31
N ASP A 973 -14.06 -20.41 -12.92
CA ASP A 973 -13.55 -21.13 -11.73
C ASP A 973 -12.06 -21.51 -11.89
N ARG A 974 -11.61 -21.81 -13.12
CA ARG A 974 -10.19 -22.03 -13.43
C ARG A 974 -9.38 -20.73 -13.34
N PHE A 975 -9.93 -19.61 -13.80
CA PHE A 975 -9.30 -18.29 -13.69
C PHE A 975 -9.24 -17.83 -12.24
N ASP A 976 -10.26 -18.08 -11.43
CA ASP A 976 -10.25 -17.76 -10.00
C ASP A 976 -9.17 -18.57 -9.27
N LYS A 977 -9.05 -19.87 -9.55
CA LYS A 977 -7.94 -20.70 -9.03
C LYS A 977 -6.57 -20.19 -9.47
N LEU A 978 -6.40 -19.81 -10.74
CA LEU A 978 -5.16 -19.21 -11.24
C LEU A 978 -4.85 -17.86 -10.57
N ASN A 979 -5.86 -17.02 -10.34
CA ASN A 979 -5.71 -15.74 -9.65
C ASN A 979 -5.28 -15.96 -8.19
N THR A 980 -5.91 -16.90 -7.46
CA THR A 980 -5.48 -17.24 -6.10
C THR A 980 -4.04 -17.77 -6.05
N GLN A 981 -3.64 -18.57 -7.04
CA GLN A 981 -2.27 -19.07 -7.16
C GLN A 981 -1.27 -17.94 -7.49
N LEU A 982 -1.64 -16.99 -8.35
CA LEU A 982 -0.85 -15.81 -8.65
C LEU A 982 -0.73 -14.87 -7.45
N GLU A 983 -1.80 -14.67 -6.68
CA GLU A 983 -1.77 -13.90 -5.43
C GLU A 983 -0.81 -14.52 -4.42
N LEU A 984 -0.86 -15.84 -4.21
CA LEU A 984 0.10 -16.56 -3.36
C LEU A 984 1.54 -16.36 -3.85
N ASN A 985 1.79 -16.51 -5.16
CA ASN A 985 3.12 -16.27 -5.73
C ASN A 985 3.59 -14.82 -5.57
N ILE A 986 2.68 -13.84 -5.73
CA ILE A 986 2.98 -12.42 -5.50
C ILE A 986 3.32 -12.18 -4.03
N THR A 987 2.61 -12.80 -3.09
CA THR A 987 2.94 -12.67 -1.65
C THR A 987 4.29 -13.29 -1.31
N GLU A 988 4.62 -14.45 -1.88
CA GLU A 988 5.93 -15.09 -1.69
C GLU A 988 7.06 -14.25 -2.29
N LEU A 989 6.86 -13.72 -3.51
CA LEU A 989 7.81 -12.82 -4.16
C LEU A 989 7.98 -11.51 -3.40
N ARG A 990 6.91 -10.94 -2.83
CA ARG A 990 6.99 -9.75 -1.96
C ARG A 990 7.75 -10.03 -0.67
N GLN A 991 7.59 -11.22 -0.08
CA GLN A 991 8.39 -11.62 1.10
C GLN A 991 9.86 -11.82 0.75
N LYS A 992 10.17 -12.45 -0.38
CA LYS A 992 11.54 -12.59 -0.89
C LYS A 992 12.16 -11.24 -1.20
N LEU A 993 11.44 -10.34 -1.87
CA LEU A 993 11.87 -8.97 -2.15
C LEU A 993 12.23 -8.24 -0.85
N LYS A 994 11.39 -8.34 0.19
CA LYS A 994 11.62 -7.73 1.50
C LYS A 994 12.83 -8.32 2.24
N ALA A 995 13.09 -9.61 2.09
CA ALA A 995 14.28 -10.25 2.63
C ALA A 995 15.55 -9.79 1.89
N THR A 996 15.52 -9.77 0.55
CA THR A 996 16.63 -9.30 -0.28
C THR A 996 16.90 -7.82 -0.10
N ASP A 997 15.88 -6.98 0.11
CA ASP A 997 16.06 -5.55 0.42
C ASP A 997 16.77 -5.35 1.76
N LYS A 998 16.46 -6.20 2.75
CA LYS A 998 17.10 -6.16 4.06
C LYS A 998 18.58 -6.59 3.98
N GLU A 999 18.89 -7.62 3.21
CA GLU A 999 20.27 -8.05 2.95
C GLU A 999 21.05 -6.99 2.14
N MET A 1000 20.42 -6.42 1.11
CA MET A 1000 21.00 -5.34 0.32
C MET A 1000 21.30 -4.10 1.18
N HIS A 1001 20.42 -3.77 2.13
CA HIS A 1001 20.65 -2.68 3.09
C HIS A 1001 21.82 -2.99 4.03
N GLN A 1002 21.95 -4.22 4.50
CA GLN A 1002 23.08 -4.65 5.32
C GLN A 1002 24.41 -4.58 4.54
N GLU A 1003 24.44 -5.05 3.30
CA GLU A 1003 25.63 -4.96 2.46
C GLU A 1003 25.97 -3.52 2.06
N ARG A 1004 24.99 -2.67 1.75
CA ARG A 1004 25.21 -1.24 1.54
C ARG A 1004 25.75 -0.53 2.80
N GLN A 1005 25.37 -0.98 3.99
CA GLN A 1005 25.93 -0.48 5.23
C GLN A 1005 27.40 -0.91 5.37
N ARG A 1006 27.69 -2.19 5.09
CA ARG A 1006 29.05 -2.75 5.11
C ARG A 1006 29.99 -2.07 4.13
N VAL A 1007 29.50 -1.76 2.92
CA VAL A 1007 30.23 -1.00 1.90
C VAL A 1007 30.51 0.41 2.41
N ARG A 1008 29.53 1.10 3.00
CA ARG A 1008 29.73 2.44 3.58
C ARG A 1008 30.75 2.44 4.72
N ASP A 1009 30.74 1.42 5.57
CA ASP A 1009 31.69 1.29 6.66
C ASP A 1009 33.11 1.07 6.12
N LYS A 1010 33.29 0.22 5.10
CA LYS A 1010 34.57 0.02 4.42
C LYS A 1010 35.04 1.27 3.67
N GLU A 1011 34.14 1.97 2.98
CA GLU A 1011 34.44 3.25 2.32
C GLU A 1011 34.85 4.34 3.32
N ALA A 1012 34.26 4.36 4.51
CA ALA A 1012 34.65 5.27 5.58
C ALA A 1012 36.07 4.98 6.08
N VAL A 1013 36.46 3.70 6.19
CA VAL A 1013 37.84 3.30 6.51
C VAL A 1013 38.81 3.73 5.40
N VAL A 1014 38.46 3.48 4.12
CA VAL A 1014 39.28 3.91 2.97
C VAL A 1014 39.42 5.43 2.92
N LYS A 1015 38.36 6.19 3.18
CA LYS A 1015 38.43 7.66 3.26
C LYS A 1015 39.34 8.11 4.39
N ARG A 1016 39.24 7.52 5.59
CA ARG A 1016 40.14 7.82 6.72
C ARG A 1016 41.60 7.53 6.38
N PHE A 1017 41.88 6.38 5.77
CA PHE A 1017 43.22 6.04 5.32
C PHE A 1017 43.76 7.03 4.28
N LYS A 1018 42.93 7.43 3.31
CA LYS A 1018 43.29 8.44 2.30
C LYS A 1018 43.59 9.80 2.92
N THR A 1019 42.82 10.23 3.91
CA THR A 1019 43.06 11.48 4.65
C THR A 1019 44.35 11.40 5.47
N ASP A 1020 44.60 10.29 6.16
CA ASP A 1020 45.83 10.10 6.93
C ASP A 1020 47.07 10.03 6.02
N LEU A 1021 46.95 9.42 4.82
CA LEU A 1021 47.99 9.38 3.80
C LEU A 1021 48.26 10.80 3.24
N HIS A 1022 47.21 11.58 2.98
CA HIS A 1022 47.34 12.97 2.53
C HIS A 1022 48.03 13.86 3.56
N ASN A 1023 47.77 13.62 4.85
CA ASN A 1023 48.49 14.29 5.94
C ASN A 1023 49.97 13.89 6.00
N CYS A 1024 50.31 12.65 5.64
CA CYS A 1024 51.71 12.19 5.54
C CYS A 1024 52.47 12.84 4.36
N VAL A 1025 51.79 13.07 3.23
CA VAL A 1025 52.35 13.76 2.05
C VAL A 1025 52.83 15.18 2.39
N GLY A 1026 52.21 15.84 3.37
CA GLY A 1026 52.64 17.16 3.87
C GLY A 1026 54.04 17.17 4.48
N TYR A 1027 54.59 16.01 4.89
CA TYR A 1027 55.93 15.89 5.48
C TYR A 1027 57.02 15.44 4.48
N ILE A 1028 56.74 15.42 3.17
CA ILE A 1028 57.69 14.97 2.13
C ILE A 1028 59.03 15.73 2.17
N GLN A 1029 59.05 16.97 2.63
CA GLN A 1029 60.27 17.79 2.71
C GLN A 1029 61.11 17.54 3.98
N ASP A 1030 60.61 16.78 4.97
CA ASP A 1030 61.31 16.48 6.22
C ASP A 1030 61.41 14.96 6.48
N PRO A 1031 62.55 14.32 6.13
CA PRO A 1031 62.71 12.86 6.15
C PRO A 1031 62.51 12.20 7.52
N LYS A 1032 62.74 12.93 8.63
CA LYS A 1032 62.56 12.40 9.98
C LYS A 1032 61.09 12.35 10.39
N MET A 1033 60.38 13.45 10.16
CA MET A 1033 58.94 13.57 10.44
C MET A 1033 58.11 12.63 9.55
N LEU A 1034 58.49 12.47 8.27
CA LEU A 1034 57.83 11.52 7.36
C LEU A 1034 57.98 10.06 7.83
N LYS A 1035 59.15 9.70 8.33
CA LYS A 1035 59.42 8.34 8.86
C LYS A 1035 58.57 8.08 10.11
N GLU A 1036 58.40 9.07 10.99
CA GLU A 1036 57.55 8.97 12.17
C GLU A 1036 56.06 8.92 11.81
N SER A 1037 55.62 9.73 10.83
CA SER A 1037 54.21 9.74 10.38
C SER A 1037 53.82 8.44 9.65
N ILE A 1038 54.72 7.88 8.83
CA ILE A 1038 54.49 6.56 8.18
C ILE A 1038 54.51 5.43 9.22
N LYS A 1039 55.40 5.49 10.22
CA LYS A 1039 55.36 4.55 11.35
C LYS A 1039 54.04 4.65 12.11
N ALA A 1040 53.55 5.86 12.39
CA ALA A 1040 52.27 6.06 13.05
C ALA A 1040 51.09 5.56 12.20
N LEU A 1041 51.13 5.73 10.88
CA LEU A 1041 50.14 5.18 9.94
C LEU A 1041 50.12 3.64 9.95
N TYR A 1042 51.32 3.02 9.93
CA TYR A 1042 51.48 1.58 10.04
C TYR A 1042 50.98 1.05 11.40
N THR A 1043 51.29 1.74 12.50
CA THR A 1043 50.80 1.37 13.83
C THR A 1043 49.27 1.46 13.93
N LYS A 1044 48.67 2.47 13.29
CA LYS A 1044 47.23 2.75 13.35
C LYS A 1044 46.38 1.86 12.44
N HIS A 1045 46.88 1.42 11.29
CA HIS A 1045 46.11 0.68 10.29
C HIS A 1045 46.59 -0.77 10.04
N VAL A 1046 47.77 -1.14 10.55
CA VAL A 1046 48.36 -2.49 10.34
C VAL A 1046 48.68 -3.20 11.66
N GLN A 1047 49.02 -2.45 12.72
CA GLN A 1047 49.56 -3.05 13.94
C GLN A 1047 48.48 -3.43 14.97
N GLU A 1048 47.24 -2.95 14.85
CA GLU A 1048 46.10 -3.52 15.59
C GLU A 1048 45.74 -4.94 15.09
N ASP A 1049 46.01 -5.29 13.83
CA ASP A 1049 45.69 -6.61 13.27
C ASP A 1049 46.73 -7.71 13.59
N ILE A 1050 47.96 -7.34 14.00
CA ILE A 1050 49.03 -8.34 14.19
C ILE A 1050 48.97 -8.97 15.59
N THR A 1051 48.33 -8.32 16.57
CA THR A 1051 48.13 -8.88 17.94
C THR A 1051 46.82 -9.66 18.12
N GLU A 1052 45.95 -9.76 17.12
CA GLU A 1052 44.72 -10.57 17.16
C GLU A 1052 44.80 -11.88 16.34
N SER A 1053 45.99 -12.26 15.85
CA SER A 1053 46.14 -13.50 15.07
C SER A 1053 46.43 -14.76 15.89
N ALA A 1054 46.46 -14.66 17.23
CA ALA A 1054 46.75 -15.81 18.13
C ALA A 1054 45.75 -16.02 19.28
N SER A 1055 44.67 -15.25 19.37
CA SER A 1055 43.54 -15.58 20.25
C SER A 1055 42.29 -15.61 19.39
N VAL A 1056 41.63 -16.78 19.35
CA VAL A 1056 40.32 -16.96 18.74
C VAL A 1056 39.43 -15.79 19.12
N ASP A 1057 39.17 -14.99 18.09
CA ASP A 1057 38.22 -13.90 17.96
C ASP A 1057 37.18 -13.87 19.09
N ALA A 1058 37.36 -12.97 20.05
CA ALA A 1058 36.45 -12.79 21.18
C ALA A 1058 35.04 -12.39 20.69
N ASP A 1059 34.95 -11.85 19.47
CA ASP A 1059 33.70 -11.55 18.80
C ASP A 1059 33.11 -12.76 18.09
N ILE A 1060 33.88 -13.67 17.46
CA ILE A 1060 33.30 -14.96 17.00
C ILE A 1060 32.87 -15.80 18.19
N GLN A 1061 33.62 -15.81 19.30
CA GLN A 1061 33.24 -16.56 20.49
C GLN A 1061 32.03 -15.94 21.20
N LYS A 1062 31.88 -14.61 21.20
CA LYS A 1062 30.65 -13.92 21.63
C LYS A 1062 29.49 -14.14 20.67
N GLU A 1063 29.70 -14.12 19.35
CA GLU A 1063 28.69 -14.37 18.32
C GLU A 1063 28.22 -15.83 18.42
N TYR A 1064 29.14 -16.78 18.61
CA TYR A 1064 28.85 -18.19 18.87
C TYR A 1064 28.14 -18.35 20.21
N SER A 1065 28.57 -17.65 21.25
CA SER A 1065 27.89 -17.68 22.56
C SER A 1065 26.48 -17.11 22.45
N ARG A 1066 26.27 -16.06 21.65
CA ARG A 1066 25.00 -15.38 21.45
C ARG A 1066 24.05 -16.15 20.53
N GLN A 1067 24.58 -16.79 19.48
CA GLN A 1067 23.84 -17.71 18.62
C GLN A 1067 23.52 -19.01 19.36
N ARG A 1068 24.44 -19.52 20.18
CA ARG A 1068 24.19 -20.64 21.08
C ARG A 1068 23.16 -20.28 22.15
N GLU A 1069 23.21 -19.10 22.77
CA GLU A 1069 22.21 -18.67 23.76
C GLU A 1069 20.85 -18.42 23.10
N HIS A 1070 20.83 -17.90 21.85
CA HIS A 1070 19.62 -17.74 21.05
C HIS A 1070 19.03 -19.10 20.65
N LEU A 1071 19.85 -20.06 20.25
CA LEU A 1071 19.44 -21.43 19.94
C LEU A 1071 19.01 -22.17 21.20
N GLU A 1072 19.69 -22.02 22.33
CA GLU A 1072 19.32 -22.61 23.62
C GLU A 1072 18.00 -22.02 24.14
N ARG A 1073 17.77 -20.71 23.99
CA ARG A 1073 16.48 -20.07 24.30
C ARG A 1073 15.38 -20.49 23.33
N SER A 1074 15.69 -20.65 22.05
CA SER A 1074 14.74 -21.10 21.03
C SER A 1074 14.37 -22.57 21.22
N VAL A 1075 15.34 -23.42 21.52
CA VAL A 1075 15.15 -24.84 21.85
C VAL A 1075 14.45 -24.99 23.21
N ALA A 1076 14.74 -24.15 24.20
CA ALA A 1076 13.99 -24.14 25.46
C ALA A 1076 12.55 -23.67 25.28
N SER A 1077 12.32 -22.66 24.44
CA SER A 1077 10.99 -22.20 24.01
C SER A 1077 10.24 -23.29 23.26
N LEU A 1078 10.89 -23.97 22.31
CA LEU A 1078 10.32 -25.06 21.53
C LEU A 1078 10.08 -26.30 22.38
N ARG A 1079 10.96 -26.64 23.33
CA ARG A 1079 10.73 -27.70 24.32
C ARG A 1079 9.59 -27.36 25.26
N LYS A 1080 9.45 -26.10 25.65
CA LYS A 1080 8.33 -25.64 26.49
C LYS A 1080 7.01 -25.62 25.72
N LYS A 1081 7.03 -25.26 24.42
CA LYS A 1081 5.89 -25.40 23.50
C LYS A 1081 5.55 -26.87 23.28
N LEU A 1082 6.51 -27.72 22.95
CA LEU A 1082 6.33 -29.15 22.75
C LEU A 1082 5.82 -29.84 24.02
N ALA A 1083 6.32 -29.46 25.21
CA ALA A 1083 5.80 -29.98 26.48
C ALA A 1083 4.36 -29.52 26.72
N LYS A 1084 4.04 -28.26 26.41
CA LYS A 1084 2.68 -27.72 26.54
C LYS A 1084 1.72 -28.34 25.52
N ASP A 1085 2.15 -28.54 24.28
CA ASP A 1085 1.40 -29.20 23.22
C ASP A 1085 1.25 -30.69 23.52
N SER A 1086 2.26 -31.33 24.11
CA SER A 1086 2.16 -32.72 24.60
C SER A 1086 1.20 -32.83 25.78
N GLU A 1087 1.16 -31.86 26.70
CA GLU A 1087 0.15 -31.80 27.76
C GLU A 1087 -1.26 -31.56 27.20
N ILE A 1088 -1.40 -30.69 26.20
CA ILE A 1088 -2.68 -30.44 25.50
C ILE A 1088 -3.12 -31.70 24.76
N HIS A 1089 -2.24 -32.35 24.00
CA HIS A 1089 -2.53 -33.63 23.33
C HIS A 1089 -2.81 -34.76 24.32
N ARG A 1090 -2.16 -34.76 25.50
CA ARG A 1090 -2.46 -35.73 26.56
C ARG A 1090 -3.83 -35.45 27.20
N ALA A 1091 -4.18 -34.19 27.43
CA ALA A 1091 -5.50 -33.79 27.92
C ALA A 1091 -6.60 -34.11 26.89
N ASP A 1092 -6.33 -33.89 25.61
CA ASP A 1092 -7.24 -34.21 24.52
C ASP A 1092 -7.37 -35.71 24.28
N ASN A 1093 -6.28 -36.48 24.39
CA ASN A 1093 -6.37 -37.94 24.37
C ASN A 1093 -7.13 -38.49 25.57
N VAL A 1094 -6.99 -37.88 26.75
CA VAL A 1094 -7.81 -38.26 27.92
C VAL A 1094 -9.28 -37.89 27.71
N ARG A 1095 -9.58 -36.73 27.10
CA ARG A 1095 -10.93 -36.30 26.74
C ARG A 1095 -11.56 -37.24 25.71
N ILE A 1096 -10.84 -37.54 24.63
CA ILE A 1096 -11.27 -38.49 23.58
C ILE A 1096 -11.41 -39.89 24.18
N MET A 1097 -10.54 -40.30 25.11
CA MET A 1097 -10.69 -41.59 25.79
C MET A 1097 -11.93 -41.61 26.69
N GLN A 1098 -12.27 -40.51 27.37
CA GLN A 1098 -13.52 -40.40 28.15
C GLN A 1098 -14.76 -40.38 27.26
N GLU A 1099 -14.72 -39.69 26.12
CA GLU A 1099 -15.78 -39.70 25.12
C GLU A 1099 -15.93 -41.08 24.50
N ASN A 1100 -14.84 -41.76 24.16
CA ASN A 1100 -14.88 -43.14 23.67
C ASN A 1100 -15.40 -44.11 24.72
N VAL A 1101 -15.08 -43.92 26.01
CA VAL A 1101 -15.67 -44.72 27.09
C VAL A 1101 -17.17 -44.45 27.23
N SER A 1102 -17.61 -43.19 27.06
CA SER A 1102 -19.03 -42.80 27.02
C SER A 1102 -19.75 -43.42 25.82
N LEU A 1103 -19.17 -43.34 24.63
CA LEU A 1103 -19.70 -43.91 23.40
C LEU A 1103 -19.74 -45.43 23.43
N ILE A 1104 -18.74 -46.09 24.03
CA ILE A 1104 -18.77 -47.54 24.25
C ILE A 1104 -19.88 -47.90 25.24
N LYS A 1105 -20.12 -47.08 26.27
CA LYS A 1105 -21.23 -47.28 27.19
C LYS A 1105 -22.58 -47.12 26.47
N GLU A 1106 -22.73 -46.09 25.64
CA GLU A 1106 -23.91 -45.89 24.78
C GLU A 1106 -24.11 -47.02 23.78
N ILE A 1107 -23.06 -47.49 23.10
CA ILE A 1107 -23.12 -48.63 22.18
C ILE A 1107 -23.52 -49.90 22.94
N ASN A 1108 -23.04 -50.09 24.18
CA ASN A 1108 -23.42 -51.24 24.98
C ASN A 1108 -24.86 -51.15 25.50
N ASP A 1109 -25.34 -49.95 25.84
CA ASP A 1109 -26.74 -49.71 26.20
C ASP A 1109 -27.66 -49.90 24.98
N LEU A 1110 -27.28 -49.41 23.80
CA LEU A 1110 -27.97 -49.64 22.53
C LEU A 1110 -27.95 -51.12 22.12
N ARG A 1111 -26.84 -51.85 22.35
CA ARG A 1111 -26.79 -53.31 22.15
C ARG A 1111 -27.71 -54.05 23.12
N ARG A 1112 -27.86 -53.54 24.36
CA ARG A 1112 -28.78 -54.10 25.36
C ARG A 1112 -30.23 -53.84 24.95
N GLU A 1113 -30.55 -52.65 24.47
CA GLU A 1113 -31.87 -52.31 23.89
C GLU A 1113 -32.18 -53.14 22.65
N LEU A 1114 -31.21 -53.32 21.74
CA LEU A 1114 -31.37 -54.14 20.54
C LEU A 1114 -31.58 -55.62 20.90
N LYS A 1115 -30.94 -56.11 21.97
CA LYS A 1115 -31.20 -57.45 22.52
C LYS A 1115 -32.62 -57.56 23.09
N ILE A 1116 -33.11 -56.55 23.81
CA ILE A 1116 -34.48 -56.49 24.35
C ILE A 1116 -35.50 -56.46 23.19
N ALA A 1117 -35.26 -55.66 22.16
CA ALA A 1117 -36.11 -55.59 20.97
C ALA A 1117 -36.13 -56.92 20.19
N ARG A 1118 -34.97 -57.61 20.08
CA ARG A 1118 -34.90 -58.95 19.48
C ARG A 1118 -35.65 -60.01 20.29
N THR A 1119 -35.60 -59.95 21.62
CA THR A 1119 -36.43 -60.83 22.47
C THR A 1119 -37.92 -60.53 22.30
N GLN A 1120 -38.33 -59.27 22.18
CA GLN A 1120 -39.72 -58.91 21.90
C GLN A 1120 -40.19 -59.39 20.51
N ILE A 1121 -39.33 -59.32 19.49
CA ILE A 1121 -39.62 -59.87 18.17
C ILE A 1121 -39.74 -61.40 18.23
N HIS A 1122 -38.86 -62.08 18.95
CA HIS A 1122 -38.94 -63.52 19.14
C HIS A 1122 -40.21 -63.94 19.91
N ASP A 1123 -40.62 -63.18 20.93
CA ASP A 1123 -41.86 -63.43 21.67
C ASP A 1123 -43.10 -63.18 20.81
N LEU A 1124 -43.07 -62.17 19.93
CA LEU A 1124 -44.10 -61.93 18.92
C LEU A 1124 -44.15 -63.03 17.86
N GLU A 1125 -43.00 -63.53 17.40
CA GLU A 1125 -42.92 -64.67 16.47
C GLU A 1125 -43.40 -65.98 17.12
N ALA A 1126 -43.13 -66.18 18.41
CA ALA A 1126 -43.65 -67.31 19.18
C ALA A 1126 -45.17 -67.23 19.36
N ALA A 1127 -45.72 -66.02 19.58
CA ALA A 1127 -47.16 -65.77 19.62
C ALA A 1127 -47.83 -66.04 18.26
N ILE A 1128 -47.17 -65.69 17.15
CA ILE A 1128 -47.63 -65.99 15.79
C ILE A 1128 -47.60 -67.51 15.51
N LYS A 1129 -46.58 -68.23 15.99
CA LYS A 1129 -46.52 -69.71 15.88
C LYS A 1129 -47.56 -70.44 16.73
N GLN A 1130 -48.02 -69.87 17.85
CA GLN A 1130 -49.13 -70.45 18.62
C GLN A 1130 -50.49 -70.24 17.95
N ASN A 1131 -50.70 -69.13 17.24
CA ASN A 1131 -51.93 -68.90 16.46
C ASN A 1131 -52.03 -69.77 15.19
N MET A 1132 -50.91 -70.31 14.68
CA MET A 1132 -50.87 -71.22 13.53
C MET A 1132 -51.19 -72.69 13.86
N LYS A 1133 -51.44 -73.05 15.13
CA LYS A 1133 -51.65 -74.46 15.56
C LYS A 1133 -53.10 -74.86 15.84
N LYS A 1134 -54.07 -73.98 15.61
CA LYS A 1134 -55.51 -74.30 15.67
C LYS A 1134 -56.17 -74.00 14.33
N GLU A 1135 -56.02 -74.95 13.41
CA GLU A 1135 -57.08 -75.45 12.50
C GLU A 1135 -56.41 -76.30 11.41
N LYS A 1136 -56.60 -77.63 11.52
CA LYS A 1136 -56.15 -78.63 10.56
C LYS A 1136 -57.36 -79.32 9.96
N GLY A 1137 -57.40 -79.38 8.63
CA GLY A 1137 -57.82 -80.57 7.90
C GLY A 1137 -58.95 -80.37 6.88
N GLY A 1138 -58.65 -80.53 5.59
CA GLY A 1138 -59.63 -80.94 4.58
C GLY A 1138 -59.57 -80.27 3.21
N GLU A 1139 -58.52 -80.58 2.43
CA GLU A 1139 -58.39 -80.54 0.95
C GLU A 1139 -59.22 -79.53 0.13
N TYR A 1140 -58.63 -78.36 -0.19
CA TYR A 1140 -59.05 -77.31 -1.15
C TYR A 1140 -57.90 -76.25 -1.21
N PRO A 1141 -57.95 -75.14 -2.00
CA PRO A 1141 -57.64 -75.03 -3.43
C PRO A 1141 -56.66 -73.88 -3.75
N ASP A 1142 -56.42 -73.65 -5.03
CA ASP A 1142 -55.77 -72.48 -5.63
C ASP A 1142 -56.44 -71.14 -5.22
N ILE A 1143 -56.00 -70.53 -4.11
CA ILE A 1143 -56.17 -69.09 -3.84
C ILE A 1143 -54.96 -68.57 -3.05
N TYR A 1144 -53.82 -68.42 -3.73
CA TYR A 1144 -52.77 -67.46 -3.34
C TYR A 1144 -52.73 -66.25 -4.29
N ALA A 1145 -53.86 -65.96 -4.96
CA ALA A 1145 -54.00 -64.89 -5.94
C ALA A 1145 -54.43 -63.52 -5.36
N VAL A 1146 -54.44 -63.30 -4.03
CA VAL A 1146 -54.87 -62.00 -3.43
C VAL A 1146 -53.90 -61.42 -2.37
N MET A 1147 -52.67 -61.93 -2.20
CA MET A 1147 -51.62 -61.18 -1.47
C MET A 1147 -50.31 -61.02 -2.24
N LEU A 1148 -50.34 -61.15 -3.56
CA LEU A 1148 -49.31 -60.63 -4.46
C LEU A 1148 -49.59 -59.16 -4.79
N LYS A 1149 -49.42 -58.26 -3.82
CA LYS A 1149 -49.13 -56.84 -4.07
C LYS A 1149 -48.27 -56.26 -2.94
N ALA A 1150 -47.01 -56.66 -2.94
CA ALA A 1150 -45.85 -55.81 -2.64
C ALA A 1150 -44.58 -56.65 -2.84
N PRO A 1151 -43.77 -56.38 -3.88
CA PRO A 1151 -42.43 -56.93 -3.96
C PRO A 1151 -41.51 -56.14 -3.01
N ASN A 1152 -40.88 -56.81 -2.05
CA ASN A 1152 -39.77 -56.23 -1.30
C ASN A 1152 -38.51 -56.22 -2.19
N ALA A 1153 -38.47 -55.26 -3.11
CA ALA A 1153 -37.37 -55.02 -4.07
C ALA A 1153 -36.01 -54.68 -3.42
N MET A 1154 -35.93 -54.64 -2.09
CA MET A 1154 -34.67 -54.40 -1.37
C MET A 1154 -33.82 -55.66 -1.20
N ILE A 1155 -34.43 -56.85 -1.05
CA ILE A 1155 -33.66 -58.07 -0.75
C ILE A 1155 -33.01 -58.67 -2.02
N GLU A 1156 -33.67 -58.55 -3.18
CA GLU A 1156 -33.06 -58.94 -4.48
C GLU A 1156 -31.93 -57.98 -4.90
N ASN A 1157 -32.10 -56.67 -4.68
CA ASN A 1157 -31.05 -55.69 -5.00
C ASN A 1157 -29.80 -55.85 -4.11
N GLU A 1158 -29.96 -56.20 -2.83
CA GLU A 1158 -28.81 -56.41 -1.95
C GLU A 1158 -28.03 -57.70 -2.26
N MET A 1159 -28.69 -58.73 -2.83
CA MET A 1159 -28.00 -59.93 -3.31
C MET A 1159 -27.26 -59.69 -4.63
N ASP A 1160 -27.86 -58.91 -5.53
CA ASP A 1160 -27.25 -58.57 -6.83
C ASP A 1160 -26.07 -57.59 -6.71
N GLU A 1161 -26.11 -56.65 -5.75
CA GLU A 1161 -24.96 -55.78 -5.47
C GLU A 1161 -23.77 -56.55 -4.88
N LYS A 1162 -24.02 -57.53 -3.99
CA LYS A 1162 -22.95 -58.34 -3.42
C LYS A 1162 -22.28 -59.25 -4.44
N ASN A 1163 -23.03 -59.78 -5.42
CA ASN A 1163 -22.46 -60.60 -6.50
C ASN A 1163 -21.63 -59.77 -7.49
N LYS A 1164 -22.03 -58.52 -7.78
CA LYS A 1164 -21.25 -57.61 -8.67
C LYS A 1164 -19.92 -57.18 -8.06
N ILE A 1165 -19.85 -57.01 -6.74
CA ILE A 1165 -18.61 -56.66 -6.04
C ILE A 1165 -17.60 -57.82 -6.08
N ILE A 1166 -18.07 -59.06 -5.96
CA ILE A 1166 -17.22 -60.25 -6.02
C ILE A 1166 -16.63 -60.46 -7.43
N ASP A 1167 -17.37 -60.14 -8.48
CA ASP A 1167 -16.89 -60.29 -9.86
C ASP A 1167 -15.92 -59.18 -10.28
N MET A 1168 -16.06 -57.95 -9.78
CA MET A 1168 -15.06 -56.89 -10.01
C MET A 1168 -13.73 -57.21 -9.33
N GLN A 1169 -13.75 -57.74 -8.10
CA GLN A 1169 -12.52 -58.10 -7.39
C GLN A 1169 -11.73 -59.22 -8.09
N LYS A 1170 -12.41 -60.17 -8.76
CA LYS A 1170 -11.75 -61.23 -9.55
C LYS A 1170 -11.12 -60.70 -10.84
N LEU A 1171 -11.68 -59.64 -11.44
CA LEU A 1171 -11.16 -59.02 -12.66
C LEU A 1171 -9.89 -58.20 -12.37
N GLU A 1172 -9.88 -57.46 -11.26
CA GLU A 1172 -8.75 -56.65 -10.78
C GLU A 1172 -7.52 -57.54 -10.50
N ILE A 1173 -7.73 -58.68 -9.84
CA ILE A 1173 -6.65 -59.63 -9.50
C ILE A 1173 -6.02 -60.25 -10.76
N ARG A 1174 -6.79 -60.43 -11.86
CA ARG A 1174 -6.24 -60.87 -13.16
C ARG A 1174 -5.42 -59.78 -13.86
N LYS A 1175 -5.87 -58.53 -13.77
CA LYS A 1175 -5.22 -57.39 -14.42
C LYS A 1175 -3.87 -57.07 -13.77
N LEU A 1176 -3.82 -57.09 -12.44
CA LEU A 1176 -2.60 -56.91 -11.65
C LEU A 1176 -1.56 -58.03 -11.86
N ARG A 1177 -2.00 -59.27 -12.11
CA ARG A 1177 -1.09 -60.36 -12.49
C ARG A 1177 -0.48 -60.20 -13.88
N HIS A 1178 -1.19 -59.56 -14.81
CA HIS A 1178 -0.72 -59.37 -16.19
C HIS A 1178 0.26 -58.20 -16.30
N GLU A 1179 0.06 -57.13 -15.53
CA GLU A 1179 0.93 -55.95 -15.51
C GLU A 1179 2.28 -56.18 -14.81
N LEU A 1180 2.36 -57.19 -13.92
CA LEU A 1180 3.60 -57.62 -13.27
C LEU A 1180 4.51 -58.47 -14.17
N GLU A 1181 3.99 -59.06 -15.25
CA GLU A 1181 4.76 -59.93 -16.17
C GLU A 1181 5.44 -59.17 -17.32
N THR A 1182 5.11 -57.90 -17.58
CA THR A 1182 5.61 -57.15 -18.74
C THR A 1182 6.39 -55.89 -18.35
N GLY A 1183 7.66 -56.05 -17.98
CA GLY A 1183 8.58 -54.92 -17.75
C GLY A 1183 9.33 -54.46 -19.00
N SER A 1184 9.48 -53.14 -19.20
CA SER A 1184 10.66 -52.52 -19.86
C SER A 1184 10.59 -50.97 -19.92
N ARG A 1185 11.73 -50.32 -19.61
CA ARG A 1185 12.12 -48.90 -19.82
C ARG A 1185 12.56 -48.68 -21.30
N PRO A 1186 12.55 -47.47 -21.93
CA PRO A 1186 13.59 -46.44 -21.69
C PRO A 1186 13.31 -44.93 -22.03
N SER A 1187 14.14 -44.09 -21.37
CA SER A 1187 14.82 -42.82 -21.75
C SER A 1187 14.19 -41.68 -22.57
N SER A 1188 14.17 -40.49 -21.94
CA SER A 1188 14.97 -39.28 -22.27
C SER A 1188 14.18 -37.98 -22.46
N SER A 1189 14.75 -36.93 -21.87
CA SER A 1189 14.51 -35.50 -22.09
C SER A 1189 13.41 -34.80 -21.28
N SER A 1190 13.80 -33.60 -20.84
CA SER A 1190 13.00 -32.46 -20.40
C SER A 1190 12.40 -32.46 -18.98
N ARG A 1191 13.08 -31.67 -18.13
CA ARG A 1191 12.51 -30.62 -17.27
C ARG A 1191 11.24 -30.97 -16.47
N LEU A 1192 11.45 -31.19 -15.18
CA LEU A 1192 10.54 -30.73 -14.12
C LEU A 1192 10.42 -29.19 -14.21
N PRO A 1193 9.29 -28.54 -13.85
CA PRO A 1193 8.79 -28.59 -12.48
C PRO A 1193 7.24 -28.39 -12.37
N PRO A 1194 6.68 -27.91 -11.26
CA PRO A 1194 6.31 -28.67 -10.07
C PRO A 1194 4.79 -28.59 -9.80
N MET A 1195 4.29 -29.52 -8.98
CA MET A 1195 2.97 -29.40 -8.33
C MET A 1195 3.05 -28.38 -7.20
N GLN A 1196 2.08 -27.46 -7.17
CA GLN A 1196 1.68 -26.84 -5.92
C GLN A 1196 1.01 -27.88 -5.00
N PRO A 1197 1.19 -27.74 -3.68
CA PRO A 1197 0.41 -28.43 -2.67
C PRO A 1197 -0.98 -27.82 -2.52
N VAL A 1198 -1.94 -28.71 -2.26
CA VAL A 1198 -3.29 -28.45 -1.76
C VAL A 1198 -3.21 -27.98 -0.31
N GLU A 1199 -4.01 -26.96 0.00
CA GLU A 1199 -4.38 -26.58 1.36
C GLU A 1199 -5.04 -27.75 2.09
N SER A 1200 -4.63 -28.00 3.32
CA SER A 1200 -5.60 -28.32 4.35
C SER A 1200 -5.60 -27.20 5.38
N SER A 1201 -6.83 -26.77 5.66
CA SER A 1201 -7.27 -25.88 6.71
C SER A 1201 -6.59 -26.09 8.05
N ALA A 1202 -6.16 -24.97 8.65
CA ALA A 1202 -7.06 -24.26 9.56
C ALA A 1202 -7.07 -22.75 9.24
#